data_AF-M1W1V3-F1
#
_entry.id   AF-M1W1V3-F1
#
_cell.length_a   1.000
_cell.length_b   1.000
_cell.length_c   1.000
_cell.angle_alpha   90.00
_cell.angle_beta   90.00
_cell.angle_gamma   90.00
#
_symmetry.space_group_name_H-M   'P 1'
#
loop_
_entity.id
_entity.type
_entity.pdbx_description
1 polymer ?
#
loop_
_entity_poly.entity_id
_entity_poly.type
_entity_poly.pdbx_seq_one_letter_code
_entity_poly.pdbx_strand_id
1 'polypeptide(L)'
;MNVIYIRSYPSECQDHALATPSSAADDEDETRRREWKVSIRVNDGAPTTSHIQDPFIEADYKAVFEDYLQSSDRPRERAQGLGPDVGLDSGADNLDEISLAEDRIRAYGRALFDQLEQQATIFSPGLGNDANDPEAQIYVVEHYDNNQKNKVAGGIHCLAWELLESVQISHLPKLRLRVTRVSDFPSRRGLRSPPIVQRLAAIQADSSATFKILLVIARDFSRTGAERDPEPDLAQWPLMNLQKKLRSRLTLEIVRPGSLEELEHHLNLRSEQKVTFNLIHLDLHGRIMRDEAGVMVPWLLFARKHVPAEMDFSIPQTRLAKAEDVAEVLSRFRIENVVLNACLSAYNRSSSATNLAHLFLRYGISNVSAMWFYVHWKTVTTYVHAFYDNLLVNGLDFHIAAQRAREALRQQPTILAGRVYQDFFLCVNYARNAHRTDSMLREISHSPLIQSHDSVASSSNNSAKSHRIGILIKSPPRIGESLIMGDEPIMRLQLHLLELEFKLMTFKIVYASDLHQTNSDLNCTMDKMVNMWLNTNLIDEVHYYKAKDFGRRRFLSDSASIPPREKRTRTSNGGPLQRWFPRPIRPIRQTLHIVREVDSVIDPGFQTDELDNLRHEERRFSAKERLQAFARKLHADDDSYLIFLGSQNAQWWRTYLKHMNGQWWLDKPWSFTVHARHLGIQLHVRLVLGTSSGSVIEVSFNIDD
;
A
#
# COMPACT_ATOMS: atom_id res chain seq x y z
N MET A 1 -4.48 -1.53 -32.46
CA MET A 1 -4.46 -2.53 -31.39
C MET A 1 -5.71 -3.38 -31.54
N ASN A 2 -5.59 -4.72 -31.53
CA ASN A 2 -6.77 -5.59 -31.59
C ASN A 2 -7.45 -5.66 -30.22
N VAL A 3 -8.78 -5.58 -30.18
CA VAL A 3 -9.58 -5.63 -28.96
C VAL A 3 -10.50 -6.86 -29.00
N ILE A 4 -10.47 -7.68 -27.96
CA ILE A 4 -11.22 -8.94 -27.87
C ILE A 4 -12.12 -8.86 -26.64
N TYR A 5 -13.42 -8.97 -26.82
CA TYR A 5 -14.40 -9.06 -25.74
C TYR A 5 -14.88 -10.48 -25.59
N ILE A 6 -14.64 -11.08 -24.43
CA ILE A 6 -15.18 -12.38 -24.02
C ILE A 6 -16.29 -12.11 -23.03
N ARG A 7 -17.55 -12.33 -23.41
CA ARG A 7 -18.71 -12.06 -22.56
C ARG A 7 -19.32 -13.34 -22.02
N SER A 8 -19.40 -13.46 -20.71
CA SER A 8 -20.10 -14.54 -20.01
C SER A 8 -21.39 -14.01 -19.36
N TYR A 9 -22.44 -14.80 -19.45
CA TYR A 9 -23.66 -14.61 -18.68
C TYR A 9 -23.77 -15.80 -17.71
N PRO A 10 -23.76 -15.58 -16.39
CA PRO A 10 -24.02 -16.62 -15.40
C PRO A 10 -25.33 -17.29 -15.78
N SER A 11 -25.23 -18.52 -16.29
CA SER A 11 -26.39 -19.21 -16.86
C SER A 11 -27.31 -19.62 -15.72
N GLU A 12 -28.62 -19.43 -15.87
CA GLU A 12 -29.59 -20.24 -15.12
C GLU A 12 -29.30 -21.70 -15.44
N CYS A 13 -29.11 -22.53 -14.41
CA CYS A 13 -28.93 -23.96 -14.58
C CYS A 13 -30.10 -24.48 -15.43
N GLN A 14 -29.81 -24.98 -16.63
CA GLN A 14 -30.80 -25.77 -17.34
C GLN A 14 -30.89 -27.11 -16.61
N ASP A 15 -31.93 -27.24 -15.78
CA ASP A 15 -32.40 -28.52 -15.25
C ASP A 15 -32.73 -29.45 -16.44
N HIS A 16 -31.71 -30.16 -16.93
CA HIS A 16 -31.92 -31.31 -17.78
C HIS A 16 -32.19 -32.53 -16.89
N ALA A 17 -33.48 -32.76 -16.70
CA ALA A 17 -34.15 -34.04 -16.44
C ALA A 17 -33.77 -34.80 -15.15
N LEU A 18 -34.73 -34.80 -14.21
CA LEU A 18 -35.14 -35.93 -13.36
C LEU A 18 -34.24 -37.18 -13.46
N ALA A 19 -33.18 -37.23 -12.66
CA ALA A 19 -32.52 -38.47 -12.30
C ALA A 19 -32.54 -38.61 -10.78
N THR A 20 -33.17 -39.69 -10.34
CA THR A 20 -33.33 -40.21 -8.98
C THR A 20 -32.06 -40.02 -8.10
N PRO A 21 -32.17 -39.68 -6.81
CA PRO A 21 -31.01 -39.46 -5.95
C PRO A 21 -30.29 -40.79 -5.71
N SER A 22 -29.17 -41.01 -6.39
CA SER A 22 -28.21 -42.04 -6.03
C SER A 22 -27.11 -41.39 -5.18
N SER A 23 -26.74 -42.04 -4.08
CA SER A 23 -25.78 -41.58 -3.07
C SER A 23 -24.32 -41.61 -3.55
N ALA A 24 -24.06 -41.36 -4.83
CA ALA A 24 -22.73 -41.34 -5.46
C ALA A 24 -22.33 -39.95 -5.99
N ALA A 25 -23.16 -38.92 -5.77
CA ALA A 25 -23.00 -37.60 -6.38
C ALA A 25 -21.84 -36.74 -5.83
N ASP A 26 -21.22 -37.12 -4.69
CA ASP A 26 -20.12 -36.35 -4.12
C ASP A 26 -18.75 -36.66 -4.76
N ASP A 27 -18.57 -37.82 -5.42
CA ASP A 27 -17.30 -38.23 -6.06
C ASP A 27 -17.23 -37.86 -7.56
N GLU A 28 -18.36 -37.73 -8.27
CA GLU A 28 -18.36 -37.40 -9.71
C GLU A 28 -18.02 -35.92 -10.00
N ASP A 29 -18.23 -35.01 -9.04
CA ASP A 29 -18.03 -33.57 -9.24
C ASP A 29 -16.54 -33.15 -9.18
N GLU A 30 -15.66 -33.93 -8.52
CA GLU A 30 -14.24 -33.59 -8.39
C GLU A 30 -13.42 -33.77 -9.67
N THR A 31 -13.91 -34.59 -10.62
CA THR A 31 -13.17 -34.93 -11.86
C THR A 31 -13.60 -34.13 -13.08
N ARG A 32 -14.71 -33.36 -12.97
CA ARG A 32 -15.28 -32.63 -14.10
C ARG A 32 -14.66 -31.23 -14.21
N ARG A 33 -14.17 -30.89 -15.40
CA ARG A 33 -13.74 -29.52 -15.72
C ARG A 33 -14.96 -28.60 -15.86
N ARG A 34 -14.87 -27.41 -15.28
CA ARG A 34 -15.88 -26.36 -15.44
C ARG A 34 -15.89 -25.84 -16.87
N GLU A 35 -17.06 -25.40 -17.34
CA GLU A 35 -17.23 -24.87 -18.68
C GLU A 35 -18.21 -23.69 -18.67
N TRP A 36 -17.92 -22.65 -19.43
CA TRP A 36 -18.76 -21.46 -19.55
C TRP A 36 -19.09 -21.18 -21.00
N LYS A 37 -20.38 -20.99 -21.29
CA LYS A 37 -20.84 -20.48 -22.58
C LYS A 37 -20.54 -18.98 -22.66
N VAL A 38 -19.83 -18.57 -23.71
CA VAL A 38 -19.38 -17.19 -23.91
C VAL A 38 -19.75 -16.65 -25.28
N SER A 39 -19.81 -15.33 -25.40
CA SER A 39 -19.85 -14.61 -26.66
C SER A 39 -18.52 -13.88 -26.86
N ILE A 40 -17.77 -14.24 -27.90
CA ILE A 40 -16.48 -13.64 -28.24
C ILE A 40 -16.69 -12.65 -29.39
N ARG A 41 -16.23 -11.41 -29.21
CA ARG A 41 -16.24 -10.37 -30.24
C ARG A 41 -14.82 -9.83 -30.43
N VAL A 42 -14.38 -9.72 -31.67
CA VAL A 42 -13.08 -9.10 -32.02
C VAL A 42 -13.35 -7.77 -32.72
N ASN A 43 -12.77 -6.69 -32.19
CA ASN A 43 -13.00 -5.31 -32.60
C ASN A 43 -14.52 -5.03 -32.72
N ASP A 44 -14.94 -4.43 -33.83
CA ASP A 44 -16.35 -4.16 -34.13
C ASP A 44 -17.05 -5.29 -34.90
N GLY A 45 -16.46 -6.49 -34.91
CA GLY A 45 -17.00 -7.66 -35.59
C GLY A 45 -18.29 -8.20 -34.94
N ALA A 46 -18.95 -9.13 -35.66
CA ALA A 46 -20.10 -9.84 -35.11
C ALA A 46 -19.66 -10.74 -33.94
N PRO A 47 -20.41 -10.78 -32.81
CA PRO A 47 -20.12 -11.71 -31.73
C PRO A 47 -20.35 -13.16 -32.18
N THR A 48 -19.40 -14.03 -31.85
CA THR A 48 -19.49 -15.49 -32.08
C THR A 48 -19.73 -16.19 -30.75
N THR A 49 -20.68 -17.13 -30.71
CA THR A 49 -20.94 -17.92 -29.50
C THR A 49 -19.97 -19.08 -29.42
N SER A 50 -19.44 -19.33 -28.23
CA SER A 50 -18.47 -20.40 -27.98
C SER A 50 -18.51 -20.90 -26.54
N HIS A 51 -17.63 -21.84 -26.19
CA HIS A 51 -17.50 -22.38 -24.83
C HIS A 51 -16.05 -22.32 -24.37
N ILE A 52 -15.79 -21.89 -23.14
CA ILE A 52 -14.46 -21.91 -22.54
C ILE A 52 -14.48 -22.96 -21.45
N GLN A 53 -13.59 -23.93 -21.54
CA GLN A 53 -13.39 -24.98 -20.56
C GLN A 53 -12.20 -24.61 -19.66
N ASP A 54 -12.36 -24.83 -18.36
CA ASP A 54 -11.28 -24.71 -17.38
C ASP A 54 -10.15 -25.70 -17.73
N PRO A 55 -8.91 -25.24 -17.94
CA PRO A 55 -7.78 -26.14 -18.16
C PRO A 55 -7.53 -27.09 -16.99
N PHE A 56 -7.96 -26.73 -15.78
CA PHE A 56 -7.75 -27.48 -14.54
C PHE A 56 -9.06 -28.05 -13.98
N ILE A 57 -8.96 -29.18 -13.27
CA ILE A 57 -10.02 -29.65 -12.37
C ILE A 57 -9.87 -29.00 -10.99
N GLU A 58 -10.87 -29.13 -10.11
CA GLU A 58 -10.86 -28.43 -8.83
C GLU A 58 -9.63 -28.80 -7.95
N ALA A 59 -9.23 -30.08 -7.97
CA ALA A 59 -8.06 -30.58 -7.26
C ALA A 59 -6.74 -29.96 -7.75
N ASP A 60 -6.62 -29.67 -9.05
CA ASP A 60 -5.37 -29.18 -9.65
C ASP A 60 -4.98 -27.80 -9.13
N TYR A 61 -5.93 -26.91 -8.94
CA TYR A 61 -5.63 -25.59 -8.39
C TYR A 61 -5.08 -25.66 -6.96
N LYS A 62 -5.54 -26.62 -6.13
CA LYS A 62 -4.99 -26.80 -4.80
C LYS A 62 -3.55 -27.31 -4.90
N ALA A 63 -3.36 -28.40 -5.65
CA ALA A 63 -2.06 -29.05 -5.83
C ALA A 63 -1.03 -28.19 -6.59
N VAL A 64 -1.48 -27.30 -7.48
CA VAL A 64 -0.61 -26.49 -8.34
C VAL A 64 -0.57 -25.06 -7.88
N PHE A 65 -1.69 -24.33 -7.79
CA PHE A 65 -1.64 -22.91 -7.46
C PHE A 65 -1.48 -22.68 -5.95
N GLU A 66 -2.30 -23.30 -5.11
CA GLU A 66 -2.25 -23.03 -3.67
C GLU A 66 -0.95 -23.53 -3.04
N ASP A 67 -0.54 -24.77 -3.34
CA ASP A 67 0.66 -25.38 -2.75
C ASP A 67 1.96 -24.72 -3.27
N TYR A 68 2.07 -24.43 -4.57
CA TYR A 68 3.19 -23.67 -5.13
C TYR A 68 3.35 -22.31 -4.44
N LEU A 69 2.24 -21.60 -4.22
CA LEU A 69 2.29 -20.27 -3.60
C LEU A 69 2.57 -20.33 -2.10
N GLN A 70 2.03 -21.31 -1.38
CA GLN A 70 2.37 -21.51 0.04
C GLN A 70 3.83 -21.91 0.24
N SER A 71 4.40 -22.70 -0.70
CA SER A 71 5.83 -23.04 -0.69
C SER A 71 6.72 -21.81 -0.95
N SER A 72 6.25 -20.86 -1.75
CA SER A 72 6.95 -19.59 -2.00
C SER A 72 6.84 -18.60 -0.82
N ASP A 73 5.76 -18.63 -0.04
CA ASP A 73 5.57 -17.69 1.08
C ASP A 73 6.30 -18.11 2.37
N ARG A 74 6.72 -19.38 2.49
CA ARG A 74 7.37 -19.92 3.70
C ARG A 74 8.79 -20.42 3.42
N PRO A 75 9.84 -19.64 3.75
CA PRO A 75 11.20 -20.15 3.77
C PRO A 75 11.35 -21.23 4.87
N ARG A 76 11.40 -22.50 4.46
CA ARG A 76 12.28 -23.58 4.96
C ARG A 76 12.62 -23.72 6.46
N GLU A 77 11.74 -23.40 7.41
CA GLU A 77 11.99 -23.69 8.85
C GLU A 77 11.26 -24.93 9.42
N ARG A 78 10.49 -25.68 8.62
CA ARG A 78 9.95 -26.98 9.06
C ARG A 78 11.02 -28.07 9.25
N ALA A 79 12.28 -27.83 8.88
CA ALA A 79 13.36 -28.80 8.98
C ALA A 79 14.22 -28.69 10.26
N GLN A 80 13.96 -27.74 11.17
CA GLN A 80 14.80 -27.56 12.38
C GLN A 80 14.08 -27.87 13.70
N GLY A 81 12.84 -28.40 13.65
CA GLY A 81 12.03 -28.71 14.84
C GLY A 81 11.85 -30.20 15.16
N LEU A 82 12.41 -31.11 14.37
CA LEU A 82 12.35 -32.55 14.65
C LEU A 82 13.77 -33.08 14.82
N GLY A 83 13.94 -33.93 15.83
CA GLY A 83 15.23 -34.45 16.28
C GLY A 83 16.06 -35.12 15.17
N PRO A 84 17.32 -35.45 15.47
CA PRO A 84 18.29 -35.90 14.48
C PRO A 84 17.95 -37.34 14.05
N ASP A 85 16.99 -37.53 13.13
CA ASP A 85 16.78 -38.81 12.44
C ASP A 85 15.81 -38.76 11.23
N VAL A 86 15.79 -37.67 10.44
CA VAL A 86 15.14 -37.69 9.10
C VAL A 86 16.10 -37.13 8.06
N GLY A 87 16.37 -37.95 7.05
CA GLY A 87 17.53 -37.89 6.17
C GLY A 87 17.66 -36.66 5.26
N LEU A 88 18.89 -36.51 4.79
CA LEU A 88 19.45 -35.46 3.91
C LEU A 88 18.87 -35.40 2.47
N ASP A 89 17.72 -36.04 2.18
CA ASP A 89 17.20 -36.18 0.80
C ASP A 89 16.03 -35.24 0.42
N SER A 90 15.40 -34.54 1.37
CA SER A 90 14.17 -33.77 1.10
C SER A 90 14.36 -32.45 0.33
N GLY A 91 15.56 -32.18 -0.16
CA GLY A 91 15.92 -30.91 -0.81
C GLY A 91 15.78 -30.92 -2.32
N ALA A 92 15.99 -32.07 -2.96
CA ALA A 92 15.90 -32.24 -4.41
C ALA A 92 14.45 -32.48 -4.86
N ASP A 93 13.72 -33.36 -4.18
CA ASP A 93 12.33 -33.71 -4.50
C ASP A 93 11.39 -32.49 -4.54
N ASN A 94 11.56 -31.55 -3.60
CA ASN A 94 10.75 -30.34 -3.52
C ASN A 94 11.07 -29.33 -4.65
N LEU A 95 12.31 -29.32 -5.15
CA LEU A 95 12.68 -28.47 -6.30
C LEU A 95 12.05 -28.97 -7.61
N ASP A 96 11.96 -30.29 -7.75
CA ASP A 96 11.30 -30.97 -8.86
C ASP A 96 9.78 -30.73 -8.83
N GLU A 97 9.14 -30.79 -7.65
CA GLU A 97 7.72 -30.50 -7.47
C GLU A 97 7.34 -29.06 -7.88
N ILE A 98 8.10 -28.06 -7.44
CA ILE A 98 7.83 -26.66 -7.79
C ILE A 98 8.04 -26.43 -9.30
N SER A 99 9.06 -27.06 -9.91
CA SER A 99 9.30 -26.95 -11.36
C SER A 99 8.18 -27.59 -12.17
N LEU A 100 7.68 -28.74 -11.72
CA LEU A 100 6.50 -29.40 -12.29
C LEU A 100 5.26 -28.50 -12.17
N ALA A 101 5.06 -27.83 -11.03
CA ALA A 101 3.97 -26.87 -10.86
C ALA A 101 4.08 -25.72 -11.87
N GLU A 102 5.26 -25.13 -12.06
CA GLU A 102 5.48 -24.06 -13.03
C GLU A 102 5.22 -24.50 -14.49
N ASP A 103 5.60 -25.72 -14.84
CA ASP A 103 5.29 -26.29 -16.16
C ASP A 103 3.77 -26.47 -16.36
N ARG A 104 3.05 -26.90 -15.32
CA ARG A 104 1.59 -26.98 -15.33
C ARG A 104 0.92 -25.61 -15.42
N ILE A 105 1.45 -24.60 -14.73
CA ILE A 105 1.00 -23.20 -14.84
C ILE A 105 1.18 -22.69 -16.28
N ARG A 106 2.33 -22.98 -16.91
CA ARG A 106 2.58 -22.61 -18.31
C ARG A 106 1.65 -23.35 -19.27
N ALA A 107 1.42 -24.63 -19.03
CA ALA A 107 0.48 -25.45 -19.80
C ALA A 107 -0.96 -24.93 -19.67
N TYR A 108 -1.37 -24.48 -18.48
CA TYR A 108 -2.67 -23.83 -18.26
C TYR A 108 -2.82 -22.61 -19.18
N GLY A 109 -1.84 -21.69 -19.17
CA GLY A 109 -1.88 -20.49 -19.99
C GLY A 109 -1.97 -20.79 -21.50
N ARG A 110 -1.20 -21.79 -21.96
CA ARG A 110 -1.26 -22.26 -23.36
C ARG A 110 -2.62 -22.86 -23.70
N ALA A 111 -3.14 -23.77 -22.87
CA ALA A 111 -4.44 -24.39 -23.10
C ALA A 111 -5.58 -23.37 -23.15
N LEU A 112 -5.51 -22.31 -22.34
CA LEU A 112 -6.49 -21.21 -22.39
C LEU A 112 -6.35 -20.39 -23.67
N PHE A 113 -5.12 -20.13 -24.13
CA PHE A 113 -4.87 -19.46 -25.41
C PHE A 113 -5.37 -20.28 -26.61
N ASP A 114 -5.06 -21.57 -26.65
CA ASP A 114 -5.43 -22.47 -27.75
C ASP A 114 -6.96 -22.52 -27.94
N GLN A 115 -7.72 -22.48 -26.82
CA GLN A 115 -9.18 -22.37 -26.87
C GLN A 115 -9.64 -21.07 -27.53
N LEU A 116 -8.99 -19.93 -27.26
CA LEU A 116 -9.35 -18.65 -27.89
C LEU A 116 -8.99 -18.63 -29.37
N GLU A 117 -7.83 -19.19 -29.74
CA GLU A 117 -7.36 -19.28 -31.12
C GLU A 117 -8.24 -20.17 -32.00
N GLN A 118 -8.73 -21.28 -31.46
CA GLN A 118 -9.60 -22.21 -32.21
C GLN A 118 -10.99 -21.62 -32.47
N GLN A 119 -11.47 -20.72 -31.60
CA GLN A 119 -12.88 -20.33 -31.56
C GLN A 119 -13.20 -19.07 -32.35
N ALA A 120 -12.19 -18.31 -32.71
CA ALA A 120 -12.34 -17.28 -33.70
C ALA A 120 -11.02 -17.16 -34.46
N THR A 121 -11.09 -16.74 -35.72
CA THR A 121 -9.93 -16.25 -36.48
C THR A 121 -9.41 -14.93 -35.87
N ILE A 122 -9.26 -14.89 -34.53
CA ILE A 122 -8.90 -13.74 -33.69
C ILE A 122 -7.52 -13.23 -34.07
N PHE A 123 -6.62 -14.18 -34.36
CA PHE A 123 -5.21 -13.90 -34.61
C PHE A 123 -4.78 -14.26 -36.03
N SER A 124 -5.73 -14.48 -36.95
CA SER A 124 -5.41 -14.84 -38.34
C SER A 124 -4.66 -13.70 -39.06
N PRO A 125 -3.61 -14.01 -39.84
CA PRO A 125 -2.86 -13.02 -40.60
C PRO A 125 -3.74 -12.46 -41.73
N GLY A 126 -4.39 -11.33 -41.46
CA GLY A 126 -5.30 -10.66 -42.39
C GLY A 126 -6.35 -9.77 -41.72
N LEU A 127 -6.72 -10.04 -40.46
CA LEU A 127 -7.55 -9.14 -39.65
C LEU A 127 -6.67 -8.21 -38.80
N GLY A 128 -6.28 -7.07 -39.36
CA GLY A 128 -5.73 -5.95 -38.59
C GLY A 128 -4.30 -6.09 -38.05
N ASN A 129 -3.60 -7.19 -38.34
CA ASN A 129 -2.15 -7.28 -38.15
C ASN A 129 -1.43 -6.50 -39.25
N ASP A 130 -1.61 -5.17 -39.28
CA ASP A 130 -0.52 -4.35 -39.77
C ASP A 130 0.70 -4.70 -38.92
N ALA A 131 1.83 -4.98 -39.55
CA ALA A 131 3.08 -5.38 -38.91
C ALA A 131 3.61 -4.38 -37.84
N ASN A 132 2.87 -3.31 -37.58
CA ASN A 132 3.17 -2.20 -36.70
C ASN A 132 2.49 -2.26 -35.31
N ASP A 133 1.49 -3.12 -35.07
CA ASP A 133 0.84 -3.16 -33.75
C ASP A 133 0.92 -4.54 -33.07
N PRO A 134 1.96 -4.77 -32.24
CA PRO A 134 2.23 -6.06 -31.61
C PRO A 134 1.31 -6.36 -30.40
N GLU A 135 0.29 -5.56 -30.11
CA GLU A 135 -0.48 -5.66 -28.86
C GLU A 135 -1.98 -5.93 -29.08
N ALA A 136 -2.55 -6.84 -28.28
CA ALA A 136 -3.97 -7.14 -28.26
C ALA A 136 -4.54 -7.08 -26.83
N GLN A 137 -5.66 -6.37 -26.68
CA GLN A 137 -6.37 -6.20 -25.42
C GLN A 137 -7.54 -7.18 -25.32
N ILE A 138 -7.55 -7.99 -24.27
CA ILE A 138 -8.62 -8.92 -23.93
C ILE A 138 -9.43 -8.32 -22.77
N TYR A 139 -10.72 -8.17 -22.97
CA TYR A 139 -11.72 -7.83 -21.97
C TYR A 139 -12.54 -9.06 -21.64
N VAL A 140 -12.35 -9.58 -20.43
CA VAL A 140 -13.19 -10.66 -19.89
C VAL A 140 -14.34 -10.01 -19.15
N VAL A 141 -15.54 -10.08 -19.70
CA VAL A 141 -16.73 -9.40 -19.18
C VAL A 141 -17.69 -10.44 -18.64
N GLU A 142 -18.11 -10.26 -17.39
CA GLU A 142 -19.15 -11.07 -16.76
C GLU A 142 -20.32 -10.17 -16.35
N HIS A 143 -21.52 -10.48 -16.83
CA HIS A 143 -22.73 -9.71 -16.56
C HIS A 143 -23.50 -10.28 -15.37
N TYR A 144 -23.89 -9.46 -14.41
CA TYR A 144 -24.62 -9.87 -13.22
C TYR A 144 -25.99 -9.21 -13.15
N ASP A 145 -27.05 -9.99 -12.94
CA ASP A 145 -28.40 -9.46 -12.75
C ASP A 145 -28.74 -9.15 -11.29
N ASN A 146 -29.62 -8.16 -11.06
CA ASN A 146 -30.04 -7.72 -9.71
C ASN A 146 -30.71 -8.81 -8.86
N ASN A 147 -31.23 -9.87 -9.49
CA ASN A 147 -32.11 -10.86 -8.85
C ASN A 147 -31.43 -12.19 -8.50
N GLN A 148 -30.20 -12.45 -8.93
CA GLN A 148 -29.57 -13.74 -8.65
C GLN A 148 -28.83 -13.69 -7.31
N LYS A 149 -29.52 -14.09 -6.25
CA LYS A 149 -28.89 -14.79 -5.11
C LYS A 149 -28.60 -16.24 -5.52
N ASN A 150 -28.02 -16.47 -6.69
CA ASN A 150 -27.79 -17.84 -7.15
C ASN A 150 -26.49 -18.35 -6.53
N LYS A 151 -26.67 -19.22 -5.54
CA LYS A 151 -25.85 -20.42 -5.36
C LYS A 151 -25.71 -21.07 -6.74
N VAL A 152 -24.53 -21.64 -7.04
CA VAL A 152 -24.17 -22.50 -8.19
C VAL A 152 -23.08 -21.87 -9.07
N ALA A 153 -21.90 -22.49 -8.99
CA ALA A 153 -20.64 -22.30 -9.75
C ALA A 153 -19.91 -20.93 -9.67
N GLY A 154 -18.59 -21.00 -9.57
CA GLY A 154 -17.71 -19.83 -9.72
C GLY A 154 -17.88 -19.18 -11.10
N GLY A 155 -17.90 -17.86 -11.13
CA GLY A 155 -17.98 -17.11 -12.39
C GLY A 155 -16.76 -17.33 -13.28
N ILE A 156 -16.82 -16.87 -14.54
CA ILE A 156 -15.71 -17.02 -15.50
C ILE A 156 -14.41 -16.32 -15.02
N HIS A 157 -14.55 -15.38 -14.08
CA HIS A 157 -13.45 -14.76 -13.35
C HIS A 157 -12.72 -15.70 -12.37
N CYS A 158 -13.07 -16.98 -12.29
CA CYS A 158 -12.26 -17.97 -11.56
C CYS A 158 -11.04 -18.46 -12.35
N LEU A 159 -10.98 -18.20 -13.67
CA LEU A 159 -9.85 -18.60 -14.50
C LEU A 159 -8.64 -17.66 -14.32
N ALA A 160 -7.43 -18.21 -14.51
CA ALA A 160 -6.15 -17.48 -14.44
C ALA A 160 -5.86 -16.66 -15.70
N TRP A 161 -6.74 -15.73 -16.05
CA TRP A 161 -6.67 -14.97 -17.30
C TRP A 161 -5.34 -14.26 -17.52
N GLU A 162 -4.71 -13.75 -16.46
CA GLU A 162 -3.46 -13.03 -16.50
C GLU A 162 -2.30 -13.88 -17.04
N LEU A 163 -2.38 -15.22 -16.98
CA LEU A 163 -1.37 -16.10 -17.59
C LEU A 163 -1.26 -15.90 -19.10
N LEU A 164 -2.34 -15.48 -19.78
CA LEU A 164 -2.32 -15.14 -21.21
C LEU A 164 -1.26 -14.08 -21.54
N GLU A 165 -0.97 -13.16 -20.62
CA GLU A 165 0.02 -12.10 -20.83
C GLU A 165 1.46 -12.61 -20.95
N SER A 166 1.71 -13.88 -20.58
CA SER A 166 3.03 -14.53 -20.62
C SER A 166 3.18 -15.60 -21.70
N VAL A 167 2.08 -15.96 -22.39
CA VAL A 167 2.09 -17.04 -23.37
C VAL A 167 2.98 -16.65 -24.56
N GLN A 168 3.96 -17.49 -24.85
CA GLN A 168 4.80 -17.36 -26.04
C GLN A 168 4.20 -18.17 -27.20
N ILE A 169 3.80 -17.46 -28.25
CA ILE A 169 3.11 -18.02 -29.42
C ILE A 169 4.11 -18.09 -30.56
N SER A 170 4.52 -19.29 -30.95
CA SER A 170 5.62 -19.51 -31.91
C SER A 170 5.38 -18.85 -33.27
N HIS A 171 4.13 -18.84 -33.75
CA HIS A 171 3.77 -18.24 -35.04
C HIS A 171 3.42 -16.74 -34.93
N LEU A 172 3.33 -16.19 -33.71
CA LEU A 172 3.10 -14.76 -33.42
C LEU A 172 4.08 -14.26 -32.34
N PRO A 173 5.40 -14.33 -32.59
CA PRO A 173 6.41 -14.07 -31.55
C PRO A 173 6.45 -12.62 -31.04
N LYS A 174 5.82 -11.70 -31.78
CA LYS A 174 5.71 -10.28 -31.38
C LYS A 174 4.43 -9.97 -30.63
N LEU A 175 3.42 -10.85 -30.65
CA LEU A 175 2.12 -10.57 -30.05
C LEU A 175 2.23 -10.50 -28.52
N ARG A 176 1.67 -9.43 -27.95
CA ARG A 176 1.57 -9.18 -26.52
C ARG A 176 0.10 -9.11 -26.17
N LEU A 177 -0.35 -10.03 -25.33
CA LEU A 177 -1.71 -10.04 -24.81
C LEU A 177 -1.77 -9.23 -23.52
N ARG A 178 -2.87 -8.49 -23.36
CA ARG A 178 -3.20 -7.73 -22.16
C ARG A 178 -4.58 -8.10 -21.67
N VAL A 179 -4.76 -8.25 -20.37
CA VAL A 179 -6.03 -8.70 -19.81
C VAL A 179 -6.64 -7.65 -18.89
N THR A 180 -7.95 -7.46 -19.04
CA THR A 180 -8.77 -6.66 -18.14
C THR A 180 -10.03 -7.43 -17.78
N ARG A 181 -10.27 -7.63 -16.49
CA ARG A 181 -11.51 -8.23 -15.98
C ARG A 181 -12.56 -7.15 -15.77
N VAL A 182 -13.77 -7.42 -16.22
CA VAL A 182 -14.92 -6.53 -16.10
C VAL A 182 -16.09 -7.31 -15.50
N SER A 183 -16.70 -6.76 -14.46
CA SER A 183 -17.91 -7.29 -13.84
C SER A 183 -19.00 -6.24 -13.99
N ASP A 184 -19.90 -6.46 -14.94
CA ASP A 184 -20.99 -5.54 -15.23
C ASP A 184 -22.15 -5.78 -14.28
N PHE A 185 -22.50 -4.75 -13.53
CA PHE A 185 -23.62 -4.78 -12.60
C PHE A 185 -24.63 -3.68 -12.96
N PRO A 186 -25.93 -3.98 -12.90
CA PRO A 186 -26.97 -2.99 -13.12
C PRO A 186 -26.79 -1.80 -12.17
N SER A 187 -27.10 -0.62 -12.69
CA SER A 187 -27.13 0.59 -11.88
C SER A 187 -28.16 0.41 -10.75
N ARG A 188 -27.76 0.66 -9.50
CA ARG A 188 -28.71 0.66 -8.37
C ARG A 188 -29.76 1.75 -8.60
N ARG A 189 -31.01 1.35 -8.86
CA ARG A 189 -32.14 2.30 -9.00
C ARG A 189 -32.29 3.07 -7.69
N GLY A 190 -32.33 4.40 -7.76
CA GLY A 190 -32.64 5.28 -6.60
C GLY A 190 -31.47 6.08 -6.01
N LEU A 191 -30.22 5.86 -6.44
CA LEU A 191 -29.11 6.76 -6.09
C LEU A 191 -29.12 7.96 -7.06
N ARG A 192 -29.38 9.17 -6.53
CA ARG A 192 -29.32 10.44 -7.27
C ARG A 192 -28.04 10.51 -8.11
N SER A 193 -28.14 10.97 -9.36
CA SER A 193 -26.97 11.32 -10.18
C SER A 193 -26.03 12.20 -9.34
N PRO A 194 -24.77 11.78 -9.14
CA PRO A 194 -23.93 12.42 -8.15
C PRO A 194 -23.56 13.84 -8.59
N PRO A 195 -23.36 14.79 -7.66
CA PRO A 195 -22.55 15.97 -7.94
C PRO A 195 -21.16 15.53 -8.38
N ILE A 196 -20.55 16.27 -9.31
CA ILE A 196 -19.30 15.93 -10.00
C ILE A 196 -18.16 15.77 -8.97
N VAL A 197 -17.87 14.54 -8.55
CA VAL A 197 -16.57 14.20 -7.95
C VAL A 197 -15.57 14.13 -9.10
N GLN A 198 -14.43 14.80 -8.96
CA GLN A 198 -13.36 14.70 -9.95
C GLN A 198 -12.86 13.25 -9.98
N ARG A 199 -13.13 12.58 -11.09
CA ARG A 199 -12.63 11.22 -11.37
C ARG A 199 -11.12 11.23 -11.48
N LEU A 200 -10.49 10.08 -11.22
CA LEU A 200 -9.03 9.94 -11.33
C LEU A 200 -8.50 10.39 -12.70
N ALA A 201 -9.17 10.00 -13.79
CA ALA A 201 -8.83 10.42 -15.15
C ALA A 201 -8.84 11.95 -15.34
N ALA A 202 -9.79 12.66 -14.70
CA ALA A 202 -9.83 14.11 -14.77
C ALA A 202 -8.66 14.77 -14.03
N ILE A 203 -8.19 14.16 -12.94
CA ILE A 203 -7.02 14.62 -12.17
C ILE A 203 -5.73 14.32 -12.92
N GLN A 204 -5.66 13.19 -13.62
CA GLN A 204 -4.51 12.84 -14.46
C GLN A 204 -4.36 13.84 -15.62
N ALA A 205 -5.47 14.23 -16.26
CA ALA A 205 -5.50 15.20 -17.34
C ALA A 205 -5.17 16.64 -16.89
N ASP A 206 -5.40 16.98 -15.62
CA ASP A 206 -5.15 18.30 -15.06
C ASP A 206 -3.83 18.32 -14.26
N SER A 207 -2.81 18.96 -14.82
CA SER A 207 -1.49 19.10 -14.18
C SER A 207 -1.52 19.93 -12.90
N SER A 208 -2.56 20.73 -12.68
CA SER A 208 -2.76 21.54 -11.47
C SER A 208 -3.57 20.80 -10.39
N ALA A 209 -4.23 19.69 -10.74
CA ALA A 209 -5.01 18.90 -9.81
C ALA A 209 -4.10 18.06 -8.88
N THR A 210 -4.64 17.77 -7.70
CA THR A 210 -3.96 17.01 -6.65
C THR A 210 -4.62 15.64 -6.48
N PHE A 211 -3.83 14.58 -6.60
CA PHE A 211 -4.21 13.24 -6.18
C PHE A 211 -4.39 13.19 -4.67
N LYS A 212 -5.52 12.65 -4.21
CA LYS A 212 -5.82 12.44 -2.79
C LYS A 212 -5.94 10.95 -2.54
N ILE A 213 -4.95 10.38 -1.86
CA ILE A 213 -4.86 8.96 -1.57
C ILE A 213 -4.95 8.75 -0.06
N LEU A 214 -5.84 7.85 0.37
CA LEU A 214 -5.91 7.39 1.75
C LEU A 214 -5.29 6.00 1.84
N LEU A 215 -4.30 5.84 2.71
CA LEU A 215 -3.67 4.56 2.99
C LEU A 215 -4.15 4.05 4.36
N VAL A 216 -4.50 2.77 4.43
CA VAL A 216 -4.83 2.08 5.67
C VAL A 216 -3.86 0.94 5.83
N ILE A 217 -3.17 0.89 6.98
CA ILE A 217 -2.20 -0.16 7.28
C ILE A 217 -2.64 -0.88 8.54
N ALA A 218 -2.93 -2.17 8.43
CA ALA A 218 -3.25 -3.01 9.57
C ALA A 218 -2.29 -4.19 9.64
N ARG A 219 -1.74 -4.42 10.84
CA ARG A 219 -0.76 -5.47 11.12
C ARG A 219 -1.07 -6.10 12.48
N ASP A 220 -0.79 -7.38 12.60
CA ASP A 220 -0.86 -8.13 13.85
C ASP A 220 0.52 -8.15 14.51
N PHE A 221 0.66 -7.38 15.59
CA PHE A 221 1.93 -7.24 16.30
C PHE A 221 2.21 -8.42 17.23
N SER A 222 1.21 -9.28 17.47
CA SER A 222 1.36 -10.43 18.39
C SER A 222 2.15 -11.59 17.79
N ARG A 223 2.36 -11.58 16.47
CA ARG A 223 3.09 -12.63 15.76
C ARG A 223 4.57 -12.33 15.67
N THR A 224 5.38 -13.38 15.81
CA THR A 224 6.86 -13.31 15.81
C THR A 224 7.47 -14.34 14.87
N GLY A 225 8.76 -14.19 14.54
CA GLY A 225 9.48 -15.14 13.69
C GLY A 225 8.90 -15.19 12.27
N ALA A 226 8.80 -16.40 11.71
CA ALA A 226 8.26 -16.64 10.37
C ALA A 226 6.77 -16.26 10.21
N GLU A 227 6.02 -16.15 11.31
CA GLU A 227 4.61 -15.73 11.29
C GLU A 227 4.42 -14.22 11.45
N ARG A 228 5.51 -13.48 11.68
CA ARG A 228 5.49 -12.02 11.83
C ARG A 228 5.03 -11.39 10.53
N ASP A 229 4.10 -10.44 10.65
CA ASP A 229 3.66 -9.70 9.49
C ASP A 229 4.82 -8.93 8.82
N PRO A 230 4.77 -8.74 7.49
CA PRO A 230 5.74 -7.92 6.81
C PRO A 230 5.69 -6.47 7.31
N GLU A 231 6.83 -5.80 7.23
CA GLU A 231 6.97 -4.40 7.61
C GLU A 231 5.93 -3.52 6.88
N PRO A 232 5.43 -2.43 7.51
CA PRO A 232 4.35 -1.59 6.96
C PRO A 232 4.75 -0.76 5.73
N ASP A 233 5.94 -0.97 5.20
CA ASP A 233 6.52 -0.21 4.11
C ASP A 233 6.05 -0.64 2.71
N LEU A 234 5.40 -1.79 2.57
CA LEU A 234 4.98 -2.33 1.25
C LEU A 234 4.18 -1.33 0.42
N ALA A 235 3.18 -0.69 1.02
CA ALA A 235 2.42 0.38 0.38
C ALA A 235 2.90 1.77 0.78
N GLN A 236 3.32 1.95 2.03
CA GLN A 236 3.69 3.26 2.56
C GLN A 236 4.92 3.84 1.87
N TRP A 237 5.97 3.03 1.68
CA TRP A 237 7.23 3.51 1.10
C TRP A 237 7.10 3.95 -0.35
N PRO A 238 6.48 3.18 -1.28
CA PRO A 238 6.25 3.65 -2.65
C PRO A 238 5.45 4.95 -2.70
N LEU A 239 4.39 5.08 -1.89
CA LEU A 239 3.54 6.27 -1.86
C LEU A 239 4.26 7.49 -1.29
N MET A 240 5.07 7.33 -0.24
CA MET A 240 5.89 8.43 0.28
C MET A 240 6.97 8.86 -0.72
N ASN A 241 7.59 7.94 -1.46
CA ASN A 241 8.52 8.26 -2.54
C ASN A 241 7.86 9.07 -3.64
N LEU A 242 6.65 8.66 -4.03
CA LEU A 242 5.86 9.39 -5.01
C LEU A 242 5.42 10.76 -4.48
N GLN A 243 5.17 10.90 -3.17
CA GLN A 243 4.88 12.20 -2.57
C GLN A 243 6.06 13.16 -2.69
N LYS A 244 7.31 12.68 -2.55
CA LYS A 244 8.50 13.50 -2.83
C LYS A 244 8.60 13.89 -4.31
N LYS A 245 8.35 12.95 -5.22
CA LYS A 245 8.40 13.19 -6.67
C LYS A 245 7.31 14.16 -7.15
N LEU A 246 6.07 13.94 -6.72
CA LEU A 246 4.87 14.69 -7.16
C LEU A 246 4.62 15.95 -6.33
N ARG A 247 5.24 16.09 -5.16
CA ARG A 247 5.13 17.24 -4.26
C ARG A 247 3.65 17.60 -3.98
N SER A 248 3.25 18.84 -4.25
CA SER A 248 1.88 19.34 -4.03
C SER A 248 0.81 18.66 -4.89
N ARG A 249 1.20 17.87 -5.90
CA ARG A 249 0.25 17.08 -6.70
C ARG A 249 -0.20 15.78 -6.02
N LEU A 250 0.40 15.37 -4.90
CA LEU A 250 -0.05 14.22 -4.12
C LEU A 250 -0.27 14.59 -2.65
N THR A 251 -1.51 14.45 -2.20
CA THR A 251 -1.86 14.35 -0.78
C THR A 251 -1.98 12.88 -0.42
N LEU A 252 -1.06 12.41 0.41
CA LEU A 252 -1.13 11.11 1.06
C LEU A 252 -1.58 11.32 2.50
N GLU A 253 -2.67 10.65 2.89
CA GLU A 253 -3.09 10.55 4.29
C GLU A 253 -3.06 9.10 4.72
N ILE A 254 -2.75 8.85 5.98
CA ILE A 254 -2.68 7.49 6.51
C ILE A 254 -3.54 7.35 7.76
N VAL A 255 -4.43 6.36 7.76
CA VAL A 255 -5.32 6.04 8.88
C VAL A 255 -4.54 5.37 10.01
N ARG A 256 -4.71 5.87 11.23
CA ARG A 256 -4.01 5.43 12.46
C ARG A 256 -4.93 5.44 13.68
N PRO A 257 -5.11 4.30 14.38
CA PRO A 257 -4.71 2.96 13.98
C PRO A 257 -5.47 2.51 12.73
N GLY A 258 -4.93 1.56 11.97
CA GLY A 258 -5.60 1.00 10.77
C GLY A 258 -6.81 0.12 11.10
N SER A 259 -7.78 0.65 11.85
CA SER A 259 -9.04 0.01 12.20
C SER A 259 -10.16 0.44 11.24
N LEU A 260 -11.24 -0.34 11.16
CA LEU A 260 -12.39 0.01 10.32
C LEU A 260 -13.12 1.25 10.87
N GLU A 261 -13.23 1.33 12.19
CA GLU A 261 -13.82 2.49 12.86
C GLU A 261 -13.06 3.77 12.55
N GLU A 262 -11.72 3.72 12.58
CA GLU A 262 -10.89 4.88 12.31
C GLU A 262 -10.93 5.26 10.82
N LEU A 263 -10.98 4.28 9.92
CA LEU A 263 -11.22 4.55 8.50
C LEU A 263 -12.55 5.29 8.28
N GLU A 264 -13.63 4.81 8.90
CA GLU A 264 -14.93 5.47 8.81
C GLU A 264 -14.93 6.86 9.45
N HIS A 265 -14.29 7.01 10.62
CA HIS A 265 -14.15 8.30 11.30
C HIS A 265 -13.37 9.31 10.45
N HIS A 266 -12.23 8.90 9.88
CA HIS A 266 -11.40 9.72 9.00
C HIS A 266 -12.17 10.19 7.76
N LEU A 267 -12.92 9.27 7.12
CA LEU A 267 -13.73 9.60 5.96
C LEU A 267 -14.90 10.54 6.30
N ASN A 268 -15.54 10.36 7.46
CA ASN A 268 -16.58 11.28 7.96
C ASN A 268 -16.00 12.70 8.14
N LEU A 269 -14.91 12.82 8.88
CA LEU A 269 -14.26 14.10 9.15
C LEU A 269 -13.82 14.81 7.85
N ARG A 270 -13.28 14.05 6.89
CA ARG A 270 -12.90 14.61 5.58
C ARG A 270 -14.11 14.99 4.73
N SER A 271 -15.19 14.23 4.78
CA SER A 271 -16.45 14.55 4.11
C SER A 271 -17.05 15.87 4.61
N GLU A 272 -17.05 16.11 5.93
CA GLU A 272 -17.48 17.39 6.54
C GLU A 272 -16.64 18.58 6.03
N GLN A 273 -15.35 18.34 5.79
CA GLN A 273 -14.42 19.31 5.21
C GLN A 273 -14.50 19.41 3.68
N LYS A 274 -15.42 18.69 3.03
CA LYS A 274 -15.60 18.60 1.57
C LYS A 274 -14.35 18.07 0.85
N VAL A 275 -13.62 17.17 1.52
CA VAL A 275 -12.47 16.45 0.96
C VAL A 275 -12.91 15.05 0.58
N THR A 276 -12.78 14.72 -0.70
CA THR A 276 -13.04 13.39 -1.25
C THR A 276 -11.72 12.75 -1.68
N PHE A 277 -11.52 11.49 -1.35
CA PHE A 277 -10.36 10.72 -1.81
C PHE A 277 -10.63 10.14 -3.20
N ASN A 278 -9.58 10.09 -4.02
CA ASN A 278 -9.64 9.52 -5.37
C ASN A 278 -9.37 8.03 -5.36
N LEU A 279 -8.53 7.58 -4.42
CA LEU A 279 -8.11 6.20 -4.29
C LEU A 279 -7.89 5.88 -2.81
N ILE A 280 -8.28 4.66 -2.40
CA ILE A 280 -7.93 4.10 -1.10
C ILE A 280 -7.06 2.86 -1.30
N HIS A 281 -5.96 2.80 -0.57
CA HIS A 281 -5.09 1.63 -0.48
C HIS A 281 -5.31 0.94 0.86
N LEU A 282 -5.73 -0.33 0.84
CA LEU A 282 -5.85 -1.17 2.03
C LEU A 282 -4.67 -2.14 2.06
N ASP A 283 -3.71 -1.88 2.95
CA ASP A 283 -2.53 -2.71 3.19
C ASP A 283 -2.74 -3.54 4.46
N LEU A 284 -3.36 -4.71 4.30
CA LEU A 284 -3.83 -5.57 5.38
C LEU A 284 -4.09 -7.00 4.89
N HIS A 285 -4.19 -7.98 5.79
CA HIS A 285 -4.45 -9.36 5.41
C HIS A 285 -5.90 -9.61 5.01
N GLY A 286 -6.10 -10.49 4.02
CA GLY A 286 -7.41 -11.03 3.64
C GLY A 286 -7.56 -12.49 4.05
N ARG A 287 -8.79 -12.92 4.33
CA ARG A 287 -9.15 -14.32 4.63
C ARG A 287 -10.51 -14.66 4.04
N ILE A 288 -10.76 -15.94 3.83
CA ILE A 288 -12.08 -16.47 3.48
C ILE A 288 -12.49 -17.41 4.59
N MET A 289 -13.65 -17.18 5.18
CA MET A 289 -14.15 -17.98 6.30
C MET A 289 -15.66 -18.11 6.22
N ARG A 290 -16.20 -19.11 6.93
CA ARG A 290 -17.64 -19.25 7.08
C ARG A 290 -18.21 -18.11 7.94
N ASP A 291 -19.32 -17.53 7.50
CA ASP A 291 -20.12 -16.61 8.30
C ASP A 291 -21.03 -17.36 9.29
N GLU A 292 -21.89 -16.63 9.99
CA GLU A 292 -22.83 -17.20 10.97
C GLU A 292 -23.87 -18.14 10.30
N ALA A 293 -24.08 -18.01 9.00
CA ALA A 293 -24.93 -18.88 8.20
C ALA A 293 -24.16 -20.08 7.59
N GLY A 294 -22.87 -20.23 7.90
CA GLY A 294 -22.02 -21.31 7.40
C GLY A 294 -21.53 -21.10 5.96
N VAL A 295 -21.75 -19.94 5.36
CA VAL A 295 -21.39 -19.58 3.98
C VAL A 295 -19.98 -19.01 3.95
N MET A 296 -19.14 -19.47 3.01
CA MET A 296 -17.81 -18.90 2.82
C MET A 296 -17.92 -17.45 2.31
N VAL A 297 -17.40 -16.49 3.07
CA VAL A 297 -17.37 -15.07 2.73
C VAL A 297 -15.98 -14.47 2.96
N PRO A 298 -15.63 -13.39 2.27
CA PRO A 298 -14.34 -12.74 2.44
C PRO A 298 -14.34 -11.78 3.64
N TRP A 299 -13.22 -11.78 4.35
CA TRP A 299 -12.93 -10.97 5.53
C TRP A 299 -11.60 -10.24 5.37
N LEU A 300 -11.50 -9.09 6.03
CA LEU A 300 -10.28 -8.29 6.11
C LEU A 300 -9.85 -8.16 7.58
N LEU A 301 -8.54 -8.22 7.83
CA LEU A 301 -7.97 -8.13 9.17
C LEU A 301 -7.54 -6.68 9.45
N PHE A 302 -8.40 -5.94 10.12
CA PHE A 302 -8.14 -4.56 10.56
C PHE A 302 -7.49 -4.55 11.95
N ALA A 303 -6.79 -3.47 12.31
CA ALA A 303 -6.29 -3.31 13.68
C ALA A 303 -7.48 -3.26 14.66
N ARG A 304 -7.39 -4.02 15.75
CA ARG A 304 -8.41 -4.00 16.80
C ARG A 304 -8.30 -2.68 17.55
N LYS A 305 -9.41 -1.92 17.66
CA LYS A 305 -9.46 -0.78 18.58
C LYS A 305 -9.27 -1.29 20.01
N HIS A 306 -8.26 -0.76 20.71
CA HIS A 306 -8.06 -1.11 22.11
C HIS A 306 -9.19 -0.52 22.94
N VAL A 307 -9.84 -1.36 23.74
CA VAL A 307 -10.84 -0.94 24.74
C VAL A 307 -10.11 -0.95 26.07
N PRO A 308 -9.92 0.21 26.73
CA PRO A 308 -9.23 0.30 28.01
C PRO A 308 -10.11 -0.25 29.14
N ALA A 309 -10.32 -1.57 29.15
CA ALA A 309 -10.99 -2.29 30.24
C ALA A 309 -9.99 -2.86 31.25
N GLU A 310 -8.73 -3.03 30.85
CA GLU A 310 -7.64 -3.53 31.69
C GLU A 310 -6.47 -2.54 31.63
N MET A 311 -5.87 -2.19 32.78
CA MET A 311 -4.76 -1.22 32.86
C MET A 311 -3.45 -1.73 32.22
N ASP A 312 -3.45 -2.96 31.72
CA ASP A 312 -2.31 -3.57 31.05
C ASP A 312 -2.46 -3.51 29.53
N PHE A 313 -1.41 -3.04 28.87
CA PHE A 313 -1.35 -3.01 27.42
C PHE A 313 -1.22 -4.43 26.87
N SER A 314 -2.23 -4.88 26.12
CA SER A 314 -2.11 -6.05 25.25
C SER A 314 -1.47 -5.64 23.93
N ILE A 315 -0.53 -6.45 23.42
CA ILE A 315 0.04 -6.28 22.07
C ILE A 315 -1.11 -6.17 21.05
N PRO A 316 -1.11 -5.19 20.13
CA PRO A 316 -2.26 -4.96 19.29
C PRO A 316 -2.45 -6.14 18.33
N GLN A 317 -3.66 -6.67 18.33
CA GLN A 317 -4.06 -7.75 17.44
C GLN A 317 -4.93 -7.19 16.32
N THR A 318 -5.12 -8.00 15.29
CA THR A 318 -6.11 -7.70 14.26
C THR A 318 -7.47 -8.29 14.63
N ARG A 319 -8.54 -7.66 14.13
CA ARG A 319 -9.90 -8.20 14.17
C ARG A 319 -10.41 -8.41 12.75
N LEU A 320 -11.29 -9.38 12.61
CA LEU A 320 -12.00 -9.64 11.36
C LEU A 320 -13.09 -8.57 11.15
N ALA A 321 -13.13 -8.01 9.95
CA ALA A 321 -14.23 -7.21 9.43
C ALA A 321 -14.76 -7.87 8.15
N LYS A 322 -16.09 -8.02 8.02
CA LYS A 322 -16.66 -8.57 6.79
C LYS A 322 -16.33 -7.62 5.66
N ALA A 323 -15.95 -8.16 4.51
CA ALA A 323 -15.70 -7.34 3.34
C ALA A 323 -16.93 -6.50 2.94
N GLU A 324 -18.13 -6.99 3.23
CA GLU A 324 -19.38 -6.27 2.98
C GLU A 324 -19.48 -4.98 3.79
N ASP A 325 -19.15 -5.02 5.09
CA ASP A 325 -19.14 -3.84 5.97
C ASP A 325 -18.16 -2.78 5.45
N VAL A 326 -16.98 -3.23 5.00
CA VAL A 326 -15.96 -2.35 4.43
C VAL A 326 -16.46 -1.73 3.11
N ALA A 327 -17.05 -2.54 2.22
CA ALA A 327 -17.60 -2.06 0.96
C ALA A 327 -18.72 -1.02 1.17
N GLU A 328 -19.56 -1.20 2.20
CA GLU A 328 -20.60 -0.25 2.57
C GLU A 328 -20.01 1.10 3.00
N VAL A 329 -19.01 1.10 3.88
CA VAL A 329 -18.29 2.30 4.31
C VAL A 329 -17.72 3.02 3.08
N LEU A 330 -16.95 2.32 2.23
CA LEU A 330 -16.32 2.92 1.05
C LEU A 330 -17.34 3.49 0.05
N SER A 331 -18.45 2.79 -0.16
CA SER A 331 -19.54 3.22 -1.04
C SER A 331 -20.22 4.51 -0.53
N ARG A 332 -20.43 4.61 0.79
CA ARG A 332 -21.03 5.78 1.44
C ARG A 332 -20.25 7.07 1.15
N PHE A 333 -18.92 6.98 1.13
CA PHE A 333 -18.02 8.10 0.82
C PHE A 333 -17.64 8.20 -0.67
N ARG A 334 -18.27 7.42 -1.53
CA ARG A 334 -18.13 7.46 -3.00
C ARG A 334 -16.70 7.23 -3.49
N ILE A 335 -16.02 6.28 -2.86
CA ILE A 335 -14.69 5.88 -3.28
C ILE A 335 -14.79 5.07 -4.59
N GLU A 336 -14.13 5.56 -5.64
CA GLU A 336 -14.20 4.91 -6.97
C GLU A 336 -13.07 3.91 -7.22
N ASN A 337 -11.89 4.10 -6.61
CA ASN A 337 -10.71 3.29 -6.86
C ASN A 337 -10.17 2.70 -5.57
N VAL A 338 -9.98 1.39 -5.54
CA VAL A 338 -9.45 0.67 -4.37
C VAL A 338 -8.29 -0.23 -4.78
N VAL A 339 -7.21 -0.20 -4.00
CA VAL A 339 -6.07 -1.11 -4.13
C VAL A 339 -6.01 -1.96 -2.87
N LEU A 340 -5.99 -3.29 -3.03
CA LEU A 340 -6.00 -4.26 -1.95
C LEU A 340 -4.69 -5.05 -1.96
N ASN A 341 -3.83 -4.79 -0.97
CA ASN A 341 -2.72 -5.67 -0.64
C ASN A 341 -3.19 -6.73 0.37
N ALA A 342 -4.24 -7.47 -0.01
CA ALA A 342 -4.88 -8.47 0.82
C ALA A 342 -4.95 -9.80 0.08
N CYS A 343 -4.27 -10.84 0.58
CA CYS A 343 -4.31 -12.18 0.01
C CYS A 343 -5.76 -12.68 -0.13
N LEU A 344 -6.03 -13.45 -1.18
CA LEU A 344 -7.37 -14.01 -1.47
C LEU A 344 -8.47 -12.96 -1.78
N SER A 345 -8.13 -11.68 -1.93
CA SER A 345 -9.12 -10.62 -2.23
C SER A 345 -9.78 -10.75 -3.62
N ALA A 346 -9.26 -11.60 -4.51
CA ALA A 346 -9.90 -11.94 -5.77
C ALA A 346 -10.27 -13.43 -5.90
N TYR A 347 -10.31 -14.16 -4.78
CA TYR A 347 -10.60 -15.60 -4.79
C TYR A 347 -12.06 -15.88 -5.20
N ASN A 348 -12.25 -16.69 -6.24
CA ASN A 348 -13.55 -16.91 -6.88
C ASN A 348 -13.81 -18.40 -7.19
N ARG A 349 -13.30 -19.32 -6.36
CA ARG A 349 -13.43 -20.76 -6.64
C ARG A 349 -14.75 -21.34 -6.14
N SER A 350 -15.07 -21.10 -4.88
CA SER A 350 -16.26 -21.68 -4.24
C SER A 350 -17.56 -20.95 -4.63
N SER A 351 -17.49 -19.63 -4.86
CA SER A 351 -18.59 -18.83 -5.42
C SER A 351 -18.11 -17.42 -5.76
N SER A 352 -18.87 -16.70 -6.59
CA SER A 352 -18.67 -15.25 -6.80
C SER A 352 -18.83 -14.42 -5.52
N ALA A 353 -19.44 -14.98 -4.46
CA ALA A 353 -19.57 -14.35 -3.16
C ALA A 353 -18.26 -14.37 -2.35
N THR A 354 -17.30 -15.25 -2.64
CA THR A 354 -15.98 -15.24 -1.98
C THR A 354 -15.03 -14.20 -2.55
N ASN A 355 -15.35 -13.62 -3.71
CA ASN A 355 -14.52 -12.63 -4.38
C ASN A 355 -14.76 -11.24 -3.79
N LEU A 356 -13.84 -10.78 -2.95
CA LEU A 356 -13.94 -9.48 -2.30
C LEU A 356 -13.93 -8.33 -3.32
N ALA A 357 -13.09 -8.37 -4.34
CA ALA A 357 -13.06 -7.35 -5.38
C ALA A 357 -14.42 -7.24 -6.08
N HIS A 358 -15.05 -8.38 -6.38
CA HIS A 358 -16.38 -8.44 -6.96
C HIS A 358 -17.46 -7.83 -6.05
N LEU A 359 -17.39 -8.10 -4.75
CA LEU A 359 -18.24 -7.47 -3.74
C LEU A 359 -18.08 -5.95 -3.74
N PHE A 360 -16.85 -5.44 -3.78
CA PHE A 360 -16.57 -4.00 -3.83
C PHE A 360 -17.17 -3.36 -5.08
N LEU A 361 -16.97 -3.99 -6.24
CA LEU A 361 -17.59 -3.54 -7.48
C LEU A 361 -19.10 -3.50 -7.32
N ARG A 362 -19.76 -4.54 -6.79
CA ARG A 362 -21.21 -4.60 -6.56
C ARG A 362 -21.74 -3.42 -5.73
N TYR A 363 -20.94 -2.93 -4.78
CA TYR A 363 -21.24 -1.78 -3.92
C TYR A 363 -21.00 -0.41 -4.59
N GLY A 364 -20.49 -0.38 -5.82
CA GLY A 364 -20.37 0.84 -6.63
C GLY A 364 -18.94 1.37 -6.77
N ILE A 365 -17.94 0.69 -6.20
CA ILE A 365 -16.54 0.94 -6.53
C ILE A 365 -16.33 0.65 -8.02
N SER A 366 -15.58 1.51 -8.71
CA SER A 366 -15.38 1.42 -10.16
C SER A 366 -14.22 0.50 -10.53
N ASN A 367 -13.10 0.64 -9.83
CA ASN A 367 -11.86 -0.08 -10.12
C ASN A 367 -11.29 -0.69 -8.84
N VAL A 368 -10.92 -1.97 -8.91
CA VAL A 368 -10.29 -2.69 -7.79
C VAL A 368 -9.05 -3.43 -8.27
N SER A 369 -7.91 -3.19 -7.61
CA SER A 369 -6.72 -4.04 -7.71
C SER A 369 -6.71 -5.01 -6.53
N ALA A 370 -6.53 -6.30 -6.78
CA ALA A 370 -6.68 -7.36 -5.79
C ALA A 370 -5.67 -8.50 -6.02
N MET A 371 -5.60 -9.42 -5.06
CA MET A 371 -4.71 -10.58 -5.07
C MET A 371 -5.52 -11.86 -5.14
N TRP A 372 -5.23 -12.71 -6.12
CA TRP A 372 -6.01 -13.92 -6.36
C TRP A 372 -5.77 -15.01 -5.29
N PHE A 373 -4.50 -15.19 -4.90
CA PHE A 373 -4.06 -16.15 -3.89
C PHE A 373 -3.16 -15.49 -2.82
N TYR A 374 -2.40 -16.30 -2.09
CA TYR A 374 -1.30 -15.84 -1.26
C TYR A 374 -0.18 -15.27 -2.13
N VAL A 375 0.37 -14.13 -1.71
CA VAL A 375 1.35 -13.37 -2.49
C VAL A 375 2.47 -12.94 -1.55
N HIS A 376 3.70 -13.28 -1.96
CA HIS A 376 4.88 -12.89 -1.22
C HIS A 376 5.11 -11.37 -1.27
N TRP A 377 5.61 -10.80 -0.18
CA TRP A 377 5.75 -9.35 -0.03
C TRP A 377 6.69 -8.71 -1.09
N LYS A 378 7.68 -9.44 -1.61
CA LYS A 378 8.56 -8.98 -2.70
C LYS A 378 7.78 -8.72 -3.99
N THR A 379 6.86 -9.63 -4.34
CA THR A 379 5.94 -9.48 -5.47
C THR A 379 5.09 -8.22 -5.30
N VAL A 380 4.49 -8.05 -4.12
CA VAL A 380 3.68 -6.88 -3.80
C VAL A 380 4.50 -5.59 -3.92
N THR A 381 5.74 -5.60 -3.43
CA THR A 381 6.65 -4.44 -3.49
C THR A 381 6.90 -4.00 -4.94
N THR A 382 7.29 -4.94 -5.81
CA THR A 382 7.53 -4.65 -7.23
C THR A 382 6.26 -4.17 -7.92
N TYR A 383 5.14 -4.86 -7.70
CA TYR A 383 3.84 -4.51 -8.28
C TYR A 383 3.38 -3.11 -7.86
N VAL A 384 3.30 -2.84 -6.56
CA VAL A 384 2.79 -1.56 -6.02
C VAL A 384 3.65 -0.39 -6.47
N HIS A 385 4.97 -0.55 -6.49
CA HIS A 385 5.88 0.48 -6.99
C HIS A 385 5.62 0.77 -8.48
N ALA A 386 5.61 -0.25 -9.33
CA ALA A 386 5.37 -0.07 -10.76
C ALA A 386 3.95 0.44 -11.05
N PHE A 387 2.95 -0.03 -10.31
CA PHE A 387 1.55 0.36 -10.45
C PHE A 387 1.37 1.86 -10.20
N TYR A 388 1.84 2.37 -9.06
CA TYR A 388 1.64 3.78 -8.73
C TYR A 388 2.52 4.73 -9.55
N ASP A 389 3.72 4.30 -9.96
CA ASP A 389 4.54 5.09 -10.88
C ASP A 389 3.81 5.27 -12.22
N ASN A 390 3.26 4.19 -12.79
CA ASN A 390 2.45 4.26 -14.00
C ASN A 390 1.14 5.03 -13.84
N LEU A 391 0.44 4.85 -12.71
CA LEU A 391 -0.85 5.50 -12.46
C LEU A 391 -0.72 7.00 -12.20
N LEU A 392 0.24 7.41 -11.37
CA LEU A 392 0.31 8.77 -10.84
C LEU A 392 1.36 9.63 -11.54
N VAL A 393 2.45 9.04 -12.01
CA VAL A 393 3.53 9.77 -12.72
C VAL A 393 3.27 9.77 -14.21
N ASN A 394 3.04 8.59 -14.80
CA ASN A 394 2.79 8.45 -16.23
C ASN A 394 1.33 8.76 -16.61
N GLY A 395 0.44 8.88 -15.63
CA GLY A 395 -0.97 9.23 -15.86
C GLY A 395 -1.76 8.16 -16.63
N LEU A 396 -1.31 6.91 -16.61
CA LEU A 396 -1.99 5.80 -17.29
C LEU A 396 -3.30 5.47 -16.59
N ASP A 397 -4.25 4.90 -17.34
CA ASP A 397 -5.48 4.36 -16.75
C ASP A 397 -5.18 3.28 -15.71
N PHE A 398 -6.07 3.13 -14.73
CA PHE A 398 -5.95 2.17 -13.63
C PHE A 398 -5.61 0.74 -14.11
N HIS A 399 -6.29 0.24 -15.15
CA HIS A 399 -6.08 -1.12 -15.63
C HIS A 399 -4.78 -1.25 -16.43
N ILE A 400 -4.45 -0.23 -17.23
CA ILE A 400 -3.20 -0.20 -17.98
C ILE A 400 -2.01 -0.11 -17.03
N ALA A 401 -2.08 0.72 -15.98
CA ALA A 401 -1.05 0.79 -14.94
C ALA A 401 -0.81 -0.56 -14.26
N ALA A 402 -1.87 -1.34 -14.04
CA ALA A 402 -1.75 -2.68 -13.47
C ALA A 402 -1.15 -3.71 -14.43
N GLN A 403 -1.51 -3.66 -15.72
CA GLN A 403 -0.88 -4.48 -16.75
C GLN A 403 0.61 -4.18 -16.88
N ARG A 404 1.01 -2.89 -16.79
CA ARG A 404 2.43 -2.48 -16.75
C ARG A 404 3.11 -2.96 -15.48
N ALA A 405 2.42 -2.99 -14.34
CA ALA A 405 2.95 -3.54 -13.10
C ALA A 405 3.17 -5.06 -13.18
N ARG A 406 2.27 -5.82 -13.82
CA ARG A 406 2.49 -7.26 -14.12
C ARG A 406 3.62 -7.49 -15.12
N GLU A 407 3.78 -6.62 -16.11
CA GLU A 407 4.95 -6.64 -17.00
C GLU A 407 6.24 -6.42 -16.24
N ALA A 408 6.27 -5.47 -15.30
CA ALA A 408 7.41 -5.24 -14.43
C ALA A 408 7.74 -6.46 -13.56
N LEU A 409 6.73 -7.18 -13.04
CA LEU A 409 6.94 -8.45 -12.33
C LEU A 409 7.57 -9.52 -13.22
N ARG A 410 7.19 -9.61 -14.49
CA ARG A 410 7.83 -10.55 -15.42
C ARG A 410 9.27 -10.18 -15.75
N GLN A 411 9.59 -8.89 -15.80
CA GLN A 411 10.95 -8.39 -16.03
C GLN A 411 11.82 -8.47 -14.79
N GLN A 412 11.23 -8.40 -13.60
CA GLN A 412 11.87 -8.47 -12.29
C GLN A 412 11.15 -9.50 -11.43
N PRO A 413 11.26 -10.79 -11.78
CA PRO A 413 10.53 -11.84 -11.09
C PRO A 413 11.06 -12.01 -9.66
N THR A 414 10.20 -12.49 -8.78
CA THR A 414 10.52 -12.65 -7.37
C THR A 414 11.57 -13.75 -7.20
N ILE A 415 12.67 -13.42 -6.51
CA ILE A 415 13.74 -14.36 -6.17
C ILE A 415 13.66 -14.72 -4.67
N LEU A 416 13.52 -16.01 -4.37
CA LEU A 416 13.46 -16.56 -3.01
C LEU A 416 14.45 -17.71 -2.89
N ALA A 417 15.33 -17.64 -1.89
CA ALA A 417 16.40 -18.63 -1.68
C ALA A 417 17.19 -18.96 -2.97
N GLY A 418 17.47 -17.94 -3.80
CA GLY A 418 18.18 -18.09 -5.09
C GLY A 418 17.34 -18.58 -6.28
N ARG A 419 16.07 -18.95 -6.07
CA ARG A 419 15.15 -19.40 -7.14
C ARG A 419 14.22 -18.28 -7.60
N VAL A 420 13.99 -18.22 -8.90
CA VAL A 420 12.99 -17.35 -9.55
C VAL A 420 11.60 -18.00 -9.49
N TYR A 421 10.58 -17.24 -9.08
CA TYR A 421 9.19 -17.68 -9.05
C TYR A 421 8.34 -16.92 -10.08
N GLN A 422 7.41 -17.62 -10.73
CA GLN A 422 6.34 -17.04 -11.55
C GLN A 422 5.13 -16.66 -10.69
N ASP A 423 4.95 -15.38 -10.43
CA ASP A 423 3.90 -14.84 -9.54
C ASP A 423 3.16 -13.61 -10.11
N PHE A 424 3.51 -13.19 -11.33
CA PHE A 424 2.95 -12.00 -11.97
C PHE A 424 1.44 -12.05 -12.17
N PHE A 425 0.85 -13.26 -12.28
CA PHE A 425 -0.57 -13.48 -12.53
C PHE A 425 -1.43 -13.37 -11.26
N LEU A 426 -0.82 -13.22 -10.08
CA LEU A 426 -1.55 -13.14 -8.81
C LEU A 426 -2.20 -11.78 -8.58
N CYS A 427 -1.61 -10.71 -9.14
CA CYS A 427 -2.12 -9.36 -9.06
C CYS A 427 -3.16 -9.12 -10.16
N VAL A 428 -4.43 -9.13 -9.81
CA VAL A 428 -5.56 -9.05 -10.76
C VAL A 428 -6.36 -7.77 -10.56
N ASN A 429 -7.06 -7.32 -11.61
CA ASN A 429 -7.75 -6.04 -11.60
C ASN A 429 -9.12 -6.14 -12.23
N TYR A 430 -10.11 -5.53 -11.56
CA TYR A 430 -11.49 -5.57 -11.99
C TYR A 430 -12.06 -4.16 -12.21
N ALA A 431 -12.84 -4.01 -13.29
CA ALA A 431 -13.62 -2.83 -13.61
C ALA A 431 -15.13 -3.13 -13.47
N ARG A 432 -15.94 -2.14 -13.06
CA ARG A 432 -17.40 -2.31 -12.91
C ARG A 432 -18.20 -2.25 -14.22
N ASN A 433 -17.69 -1.68 -15.31
CA ASN A 433 -18.50 -1.55 -16.54
C ASN A 433 -17.63 -1.41 -17.80
N ALA A 434 -17.97 -2.19 -18.84
CA ALA A 434 -17.36 -2.16 -20.17
C ALA A 434 -17.76 -0.93 -21.02
N HIS A 435 -18.89 -0.29 -20.75
CA HIS A 435 -19.33 0.90 -21.49
C HIS A 435 -18.60 2.18 -21.07
N ARG A 436 -17.94 2.19 -19.90
CA ARG A 436 -17.02 3.28 -19.53
C ARG A 436 -15.68 3.16 -20.25
N THR A 437 -15.33 1.99 -20.79
CA THR A 437 -14.09 1.75 -21.54
C THR A 437 -14.17 2.13 -23.03
N ASP A 438 -15.33 2.52 -23.58
CA ASP A 438 -15.35 3.15 -24.92
C ASP A 438 -14.59 4.50 -24.95
N SER A 439 -14.37 5.13 -23.79
CA SER A 439 -13.44 6.25 -23.66
C SER A 439 -11.97 5.85 -23.90
N MET A 440 -11.64 4.55 -23.89
CA MET A 440 -10.30 4.02 -24.20
C MET A 440 -10.05 3.87 -25.70
N LEU A 441 -11.07 4.03 -26.56
CA LEU A 441 -10.90 4.09 -28.01
C LEU A 441 -10.29 5.44 -28.48
N ARG A 442 -10.04 6.39 -27.57
CA ARG A 442 -9.35 7.66 -27.87
C ARG A 442 -7.92 7.71 -27.35
N GLU A 443 -7.11 6.73 -27.70
CA GLU A 443 -5.70 7.03 -27.98
C GLU A 443 -5.59 7.38 -29.47
N ILE A 444 -5.69 8.67 -29.78
CA ILE A 444 -5.26 9.21 -31.07
C ILE A 444 -4.18 10.25 -30.78
N SER A 445 -2.94 9.84 -31.04
CA SER A 445 -1.80 10.66 -31.43
C SER A 445 -1.36 11.80 -30.49
N HIS A 446 -0.45 11.50 -29.57
CA HIS A 446 0.53 12.49 -29.12
C HIS A 446 1.93 12.00 -29.49
N SER A 447 2.47 12.55 -30.58
CA SER A 447 3.89 12.44 -30.91
C SER A 447 4.75 13.08 -29.81
N PRO A 448 5.93 12.52 -29.49
CA PRO A 448 6.81 13.06 -28.47
C PRO A 448 7.56 14.29 -29.00
N LEU A 449 7.18 15.49 -28.56
CA LEU A 449 8.00 16.69 -28.77
C LEU A 449 9.12 16.73 -27.74
N ILE A 450 10.22 16.06 -28.08
CA ILE A 450 11.56 16.36 -27.58
C ILE A 450 11.93 17.72 -28.20
N GLN A 451 11.99 18.79 -27.40
CA GLN A 451 12.67 20.02 -27.78
C GLN A 451 13.99 20.12 -27.02
N SER A 452 15.03 19.62 -27.67
CA SER A 452 16.41 20.01 -27.47
C SER A 452 16.56 21.49 -27.82
N HIS A 453 16.96 22.31 -26.86
CA HIS A 453 17.47 23.65 -27.14
C HIS A 453 18.99 23.59 -27.23
N ASP A 454 19.50 23.59 -28.45
CA ASP A 454 20.80 24.18 -28.74
C ASP A 454 20.74 24.96 -30.07
N SER A 455 21.20 26.20 -29.97
CA SER A 455 21.83 26.99 -31.02
C SER A 455 21.01 27.77 -32.07
N VAL A 456 21.12 29.10 -31.90
CA VAL A 456 21.50 30.12 -32.91
C VAL A 456 20.37 30.78 -33.73
N ALA A 457 20.12 32.03 -33.32
CA ALA A 457 19.84 33.24 -34.11
C ALA A 457 19.27 33.10 -35.53
N SER A 458 18.07 33.65 -35.74
CA SER A 458 17.89 34.68 -36.78
C SER A 458 16.59 35.46 -36.57
N SER A 459 16.73 36.76 -36.78
CA SER A 459 15.76 37.84 -36.69
C SER A 459 14.59 37.74 -37.67
N SER A 460 13.41 38.20 -37.26
CA SER A 460 12.67 39.22 -38.04
C SER A 460 11.57 39.87 -37.22
N ASN A 461 11.31 41.12 -37.61
CA ASN A 461 10.65 42.19 -36.86
C ASN A 461 9.11 42.13 -36.96
N ASN A 462 8.40 42.60 -35.93
CA ASN A 462 7.60 43.83 -36.00
C ASN A 462 6.83 44.15 -34.70
N SER A 463 7.32 45.15 -33.98
CA SER A 463 6.63 46.38 -33.57
C SER A 463 5.13 46.32 -33.17
N ALA A 464 4.84 46.57 -31.88
CA ALA A 464 3.96 47.66 -31.46
C ALA A 464 4.22 48.07 -29.99
N LYS A 465 4.26 49.38 -29.77
CA LYS A 465 4.78 50.10 -28.60
C LYS A 465 3.78 50.18 -27.43
N SER A 466 4.29 50.13 -26.21
CA SER A 466 3.81 50.97 -25.10
C SER A 466 4.90 51.12 -24.03
N HIS A 467 5.39 52.35 -23.87
CA HIS A 467 6.35 52.76 -22.85
C HIS A 467 5.60 53.25 -21.60
N ARG A 468 6.02 52.84 -20.39
CA ARG A 468 6.14 53.75 -19.23
C ARG A 468 7.27 53.31 -18.29
N ILE A 469 8.33 54.13 -18.34
CA ILE A 469 9.09 54.74 -17.23
C ILE A 469 9.69 53.80 -16.18
N GLY A 470 11.02 53.66 -16.26
CA GLY A 470 11.85 52.98 -15.28
C GLY A 470 12.16 53.83 -14.05
N ILE A 471 12.24 53.14 -12.91
CA ILE A 471 13.07 53.53 -11.77
C ILE A 471 14.03 52.38 -11.55
N LEU A 472 15.31 52.67 -11.79
CA LEU A 472 16.45 51.78 -11.62
C LEU A 472 16.80 51.68 -10.12
N ILE A 473 16.32 50.63 -9.45
CA ILE A 473 16.85 50.25 -8.12
C ILE A 473 17.87 49.13 -8.34
N LYS A 474 19.14 49.47 -8.09
CA LYS A 474 20.29 48.57 -8.11
C LYS A 474 20.05 47.40 -7.14
N SER A 475 20.14 46.17 -7.65
CA SER A 475 20.13 44.95 -6.84
C SER A 475 21.50 44.76 -6.17
N PRO A 476 21.59 44.58 -4.83
CA PRO A 476 22.80 44.07 -4.18
C PRO A 476 22.82 42.52 -4.25
N PRO A 477 23.96 41.88 -3.97
CA PRO A 477 24.29 40.55 -4.48
C PRO A 477 23.50 39.45 -3.80
N ARG A 478 23.27 38.36 -4.55
CA ARG A 478 22.76 37.09 -4.06
C ARG A 478 23.65 36.60 -2.91
N ILE A 479 23.08 36.58 -1.71
CA ILE A 479 23.64 35.90 -0.54
C ILE A 479 22.64 34.82 -0.15
N GLY A 480 23.09 33.58 -0.20
CA GLY A 480 22.53 32.50 0.62
C GLY A 480 21.46 31.64 -0.04
N GLU A 481 21.83 30.94 -1.11
CA GLU A 481 21.40 29.56 -1.30
C GLU A 481 21.70 28.78 -0.01
N SER A 482 20.68 28.50 0.80
CA SER A 482 20.80 27.54 1.89
C SER A 482 19.48 26.77 2.03
N LEU A 483 19.62 25.45 2.05
CA LEU A 483 18.59 24.41 2.16
C LEU A 483 17.85 24.07 0.86
N ILE A 484 18.63 23.68 -0.14
CA ILE A 484 18.35 22.40 -0.81
C ILE A 484 18.25 21.37 0.32
N MET A 485 17.03 20.93 0.67
CA MET A 485 16.88 19.66 1.38
C MET A 485 17.50 18.62 0.45
N GLY A 486 18.70 18.15 0.81
CA GLY A 486 19.31 17.01 0.14
C GLY A 486 18.33 15.84 0.13
N ASP A 487 18.52 14.93 -0.82
CA ASP A 487 17.78 13.68 -0.92
C ASP A 487 18.00 12.83 0.34
N GLU A 488 17.33 13.18 1.43
CA GLU A 488 17.31 12.35 2.63
C GLU A 488 16.58 11.07 2.21
N PRO A 489 17.20 9.88 2.36
CA PRO A 489 16.61 8.64 1.91
C PRO A 489 15.26 8.43 2.59
N ILE A 490 14.25 7.96 1.85
CA ILE A 490 13.00 7.53 2.48
C ILE A 490 13.28 6.27 3.27
N MET A 491 13.26 6.43 4.58
CA MET A 491 13.48 5.39 5.57
C MET A 491 12.27 4.45 5.64
N ARG A 492 12.52 3.14 5.80
CA ARG A 492 11.46 2.13 5.93
C ARG A 492 10.95 2.10 7.37
N LEU A 493 9.65 2.31 7.56
CA LEU A 493 9.00 2.22 8.87
C LEU A 493 9.01 0.76 9.34
N GLN A 494 9.49 0.53 10.55
CA GLN A 494 9.47 -0.79 11.17
C GLN A 494 8.17 -1.02 11.95
N LEU A 495 7.76 -2.27 12.11
CA LEU A 495 6.52 -2.66 12.73
C LEU A 495 6.43 -2.15 14.18
N HIS A 496 7.52 -2.20 14.94
CA HIS A 496 7.51 -1.67 16.30
C HIS A 496 7.27 -0.15 16.36
N LEU A 497 7.62 0.59 15.30
CA LEU A 497 7.29 2.02 15.20
C LEU A 497 5.80 2.24 14.88
N LEU A 498 5.17 1.34 14.11
CA LEU A 498 3.71 1.32 13.95
C LEU A 498 3.00 0.93 15.26
N GLU A 499 3.60 0.08 16.09
CA GLU A 499 3.10 -0.22 17.44
C GLU A 499 3.14 1.03 18.34
N LEU A 500 4.19 1.85 18.24
CA LEU A 500 4.25 3.15 18.92
C LEU A 500 3.09 4.05 18.47
N GLU A 501 2.84 4.16 17.16
CA GLU A 501 1.72 4.95 16.65
C GLU A 501 0.38 4.44 17.21
N PHE A 502 0.19 3.11 17.24
CA PHE A 502 -1.00 2.50 17.85
C PHE A 502 -1.12 2.86 19.34
N LYS A 503 -0.03 2.76 20.12
CA LYS A 503 0.00 3.13 21.54
C LYS A 503 -0.32 4.61 21.73
N LEU A 504 0.26 5.48 20.91
CA LEU A 504 0.05 6.91 21.01
C LEU A 504 -1.42 7.27 20.80
N MET A 505 -2.05 6.72 19.76
CA MET A 505 -3.46 6.93 19.45
C MET A 505 -4.41 6.30 20.48
N THR A 506 -3.94 5.30 21.21
CA THR A 506 -4.74 4.61 22.24
C THR A 506 -4.67 5.30 23.60
N PHE A 507 -3.46 5.64 24.06
CA PHE A 507 -3.22 6.09 25.44
C PHE A 507 -3.01 7.59 25.56
N LYS A 508 -2.91 8.32 24.44
CA LYS A 508 -2.53 9.74 24.32
C LYS A 508 -1.12 10.08 24.82
N ILE A 509 -0.64 9.39 25.86
CA ILE A 509 0.65 9.63 26.52
C ILE A 509 1.50 8.36 26.44
N VAL A 510 2.69 8.48 25.86
CA VAL A 510 3.66 7.39 25.77
C VAL A 510 5.02 7.82 26.32
N TYR A 511 5.65 6.97 27.12
CA TYR A 511 7.06 7.09 27.46
C TYR A 511 7.87 6.18 26.55
N ALA A 512 8.65 6.81 25.69
CA ALA A 512 9.54 6.19 24.73
C ALA A 512 10.95 6.11 25.33
N SER A 513 11.44 4.89 25.52
CA SER A 513 12.75 4.61 26.10
C SER A 513 13.66 3.96 25.06
N ASP A 514 14.95 4.24 25.05
CA ASP A 514 15.94 3.42 24.33
C ASP A 514 16.71 2.45 25.23
N LEU A 515 16.46 2.48 26.55
CA LEU A 515 17.26 1.76 27.56
C LEU A 515 18.78 1.95 27.40
N HIS A 516 19.22 3.09 26.85
CA HIS A 516 20.62 3.34 26.51
C HIS A 516 21.27 2.28 25.60
N GLN A 517 20.49 1.62 24.74
CA GLN A 517 21.04 0.68 23.76
C GLN A 517 22.00 1.39 22.81
N THR A 518 23.21 0.86 22.64
CA THR A 518 24.30 1.50 21.86
C THR A 518 23.98 1.68 20.37
N ASN A 519 23.07 0.87 19.83
CA ASN A 519 22.68 0.86 18.42
C ASN A 519 21.32 1.56 18.19
N SER A 520 20.86 2.35 19.16
CA SER A 520 19.58 3.04 19.15
C SER A 520 19.81 4.54 19.14
N ASP A 521 19.13 5.27 18.24
CA ASP A 521 19.11 6.73 18.24
C ASP A 521 17.66 7.21 18.37
N LEU A 522 17.19 7.28 19.62
CA LEU A 522 15.83 7.68 19.97
C LEU A 522 15.47 9.05 19.41
N ASN A 523 16.38 10.01 19.57
CA ASN A 523 16.13 11.41 19.23
C ASN A 523 16.04 11.59 17.70
N CYS A 524 17.00 11.06 16.95
CA CYS A 524 16.99 11.12 15.49
C CYS A 524 15.81 10.34 14.91
N THR A 525 15.53 9.15 15.47
CA THR A 525 14.40 8.33 15.01
C THR A 525 13.08 9.07 15.24
N MET A 526 12.88 9.67 16.41
CA MET A 526 11.69 10.48 16.71
C MET A 526 11.56 11.69 15.77
N ASP A 527 12.64 12.40 15.48
CA ASP A 527 12.60 13.55 14.57
C ASP A 527 12.22 13.14 13.13
N LYS A 528 12.67 11.97 12.66
CA LYS A 528 12.23 11.39 11.38
C LYS A 528 10.75 10.96 11.40
N MET A 529 10.27 10.36 12.50
CA MET A 529 8.85 10.02 12.67
C MET A 529 7.97 11.27 12.66
N VAL A 530 8.36 12.33 13.36
CA VAL A 530 7.67 13.63 13.35
C VAL A 530 7.55 14.16 11.93
N ASN A 531 8.63 14.15 11.16
CA ASN A 531 8.60 14.60 9.76
C ASN A 531 7.62 13.77 8.91
N MET A 532 7.60 12.45 9.12
CA MET A 532 6.64 11.57 8.46
C MET A 532 5.19 11.89 8.86
N TRP A 533 4.90 12.06 10.14
CA TRP A 533 3.56 12.38 10.66
C TRP A 533 3.04 13.72 10.14
N LEU A 534 3.90 14.74 10.07
CA LEU A 534 3.57 16.03 9.47
C LEU A 534 3.27 15.92 7.96
N ASN A 535 4.01 15.08 7.24
CA ASN A 535 3.84 14.89 5.79
C ASN A 535 2.62 14.05 5.41
N THR A 536 2.14 13.21 6.32
CA THR A 536 1.03 12.26 6.11
C THR A 536 -0.29 12.72 6.74
N ASN A 537 -0.34 13.97 7.22
CA ASN A 537 -1.47 14.56 7.93
C ASN A 537 -1.90 13.76 9.18
N LEU A 538 -0.96 13.05 9.81
CA LEU A 538 -1.23 12.43 11.09
C LEU A 538 -1.18 13.47 12.21
N ILE A 539 -0.17 14.35 12.19
CA ILE A 539 -0.02 15.43 13.17
C ILE A 539 0.13 16.73 12.42
N ASP A 540 -0.44 17.83 12.94
CA ASP A 540 -0.36 19.14 12.31
C ASP A 540 0.71 20.03 12.93
N GLU A 541 0.84 19.95 14.26
CA GLU A 541 1.76 20.74 15.04
C GLU A 541 2.51 19.88 16.05
N VAL A 542 3.81 20.13 16.20
CA VAL A 542 4.67 19.48 17.19
C VAL A 542 5.32 20.53 18.08
N HIS A 543 5.18 20.34 19.39
CA HIS A 543 5.69 21.21 20.42
C HIS A 543 6.76 20.50 21.25
N TYR A 544 7.98 21.03 21.27
CA TYR A 544 9.08 20.45 22.02
C TYR A 544 9.31 21.18 23.35
N TYR A 545 9.57 20.40 24.40
CA TYR A 545 9.83 20.88 25.75
C TYR A 545 11.03 20.15 26.35
N LYS A 546 11.64 20.77 27.37
CA LYS A 546 12.53 20.06 28.31
C LYS A 546 11.81 19.91 29.64
N ALA A 547 11.91 18.73 30.26
CA ALA A 547 11.22 18.47 31.54
C ALA A 547 11.59 19.49 32.63
N LYS A 548 12.82 20.01 32.63
CA LYS A 548 13.27 21.05 33.58
C LYS A 548 12.49 22.36 33.48
N ASP A 549 11.84 22.64 32.36
CA ASP A 549 11.02 23.85 32.20
C ASP A 549 9.74 23.77 33.05
N PHE A 550 9.26 22.55 33.34
CA PHE A 550 8.14 22.31 34.25
C PHE A 550 8.53 22.59 35.71
N GLY A 551 9.81 22.41 36.08
CA GLY A 551 10.31 22.68 37.44
C GLY A 551 10.66 24.13 37.75
N ARG A 552 10.56 25.07 36.81
CA ARG A 552 10.93 26.49 37.03
C ARG A 552 9.82 27.26 37.76
N ARG A 553 10.12 27.90 38.89
CA ARG A 553 9.24 28.93 39.49
C ARG A 553 9.20 30.14 38.55
N ARG A 554 8.07 30.43 37.89
CA ARG A 554 7.87 31.71 37.20
C ARG A 554 7.40 32.71 38.23
N PHE A 555 8.08 33.84 38.34
CA PHE A 555 7.79 34.84 39.36
C PHE A 555 6.62 35.77 39.02
N LEU A 556 6.09 35.85 37.78
CA LEU A 556 5.16 36.95 37.41
C LEU A 556 4.15 36.67 36.27
N SER A 557 3.59 35.47 36.09
CA SER A 557 2.41 35.34 35.20
C SER A 557 1.44 34.23 35.59
N ASP A 558 0.20 34.62 35.90
CA ASP A 558 -0.98 33.78 36.12
C ASP A 558 -1.42 32.94 34.90
N SER A 559 -0.68 32.98 33.79
CA SER A 559 -0.95 32.09 32.65
C SER A 559 -0.35 30.71 32.89
N ALA A 560 -1.23 29.75 33.22
CA ALA A 560 -0.95 28.35 33.54
C ALA A 560 -0.35 27.51 32.38
N SER A 561 0.23 28.11 31.35
CA SER A 561 0.75 27.41 30.15
C SER A 561 2.26 27.57 30.01
N ILE A 562 2.99 26.45 30.01
CA ILE A 562 4.43 26.41 29.72
C ILE A 562 4.61 26.55 28.20
N PRO A 563 5.34 27.57 27.70
CA PRO A 563 5.54 27.71 26.26
C PRO A 563 6.54 26.65 25.75
N PRO A 564 6.32 26.11 24.54
CA PRO A 564 7.27 25.20 23.92
C PRO A 564 8.58 25.92 23.59
N ARG A 565 9.70 25.19 23.65
CA ARG A 565 11.01 25.69 23.23
C ARG A 565 11.13 25.78 21.71
N GLU A 566 10.52 24.82 21.03
CA GLU A 566 10.48 24.74 19.58
C GLU A 566 9.08 24.30 19.17
N LYS A 567 8.58 24.93 18.12
CA LYS A 567 7.32 24.58 17.47
C LYS A 567 7.64 24.23 16.02
N ARG A 568 7.29 23.02 15.61
CA ARG A 568 7.23 22.62 14.21
C ARG A 568 5.78 22.56 13.80
N THR A 569 5.48 23.12 12.64
CA THR A 569 4.16 22.96 12.03
C THR A 569 4.37 22.31 10.69
N ARG A 570 3.33 21.64 10.21
CA ARG A 570 3.27 21.22 8.82
C ARG A 570 3.66 22.40 7.93
N THR A 571 4.51 22.14 6.95
CA THR A 571 4.84 23.11 5.90
C THR A 571 3.59 23.38 5.08
N SER A 572 2.76 24.31 5.53
CA SER A 572 1.69 24.89 4.73
C SER A 572 2.22 25.72 3.57
N ASN A 573 3.53 25.96 3.53
CA ASN A 573 4.18 26.93 2.66
C ASN A 573 4.74 26.23 1.42
N GLY A 574 3.96 26.24 0.36
CA GLY A 574 4.59 26.48 -0.93
C GLY A 574 5.21 27.88 -0.85
N GLY A 575 6.37 28.07 -1.47
CA GLY A 575 6.93 29.41 -1.62
C GLY A 575 5.99 30.37 -2.38
N PRO A 576 6.50 31.47 -2.95
CA PRO A 576 5.71 32.45 -3.72
C PRO A 576 4.81 31.84 -4.82
N LEU A 577 5.09 30.61 -5.24
CA LEU A 577 4.33 29.82 -6.22
C LEU A 577 3.01 29.22 -5.68
N GLN A 578 2.71 29.28 -4.39
CA GLN A 578 1.48 28.69 -3.83
C GLN A 578 0.17 29.38 -4.28
N ARG A 579 0.25 30.57 -4.88
CA ARG A 579 -0.90 31.19 -5.56
C ARG A 579 -1.37 30.39 -6.79
N TRP A 580 -0.55 29.47 -7.28
CA TRP A 580 -0.79 28.66 -8.47
C TRP A 580 -1.21 27.22 -8.14
N PHE A 581 -1.35 26.88 -6.85
CA PHE A 581 -1.69 25.52 -6.40
C PHE A 581 -2.91 25.51 -5.46
N PRO A 582 -3.67 24.41 -5.38
CA PRO A 582 -4.86 24.31 -4.52
C PRO A 582 -4.57 24.62 -3.05
N ARG A 583 -5.56 25.18 -2.35
CA ARG A 583 -5.46 25.49 -0.92
C ARG A 583 -5.11 24.23 -0.12
N PRO A 584 -4.22 24.31 0.89
CA PRO A 584 -3.91 23.16 1.74
C PRO A 584 -5.17 22.62 2.41
N ILE A 585 -5.34 21.30 2.38
CA ILE A 585 -6.41 20.60 3.10
C ILE A 585 -6.35 20.99 4.58
N ARG A 586 -7.51 21.28 5.16
CA ARG A 586 -7.58 21.71 6.56
C ARG A 586 -6.93 20.65 7.46
N PRO A 587 -6.09 21.06 8.43
CA PRO A 587 -5.48 20.16 9.39
C PRO A 587 -6.54 19.32 10.14
N ILE A 588 -6.25 18.04 10.41
CA ILE A 588 -7.02 17.22 11.37
C ILE A 588 -6.45 17.59 12.73
N ARG A 589 -6.81 18.77 13.26
CA ARG A 589 -6.19 19.59 14.33
C ARG A 589 -5.40 18.86 15.46
N GLN A 590 -4.44 18.03 15.13
CA GLN A 590 -3.78 17.11 16.05
C GLN A 590 -2.43 17.70 16.45
N THR A 591 -2.21 17.85 17.75
CA THR A 591 -0.99 18.43 18.33
C THR A 591 -0.21 17.37 19.07
N LEU A 592 1.07 17.21 18.72
CA LEU A 592 1.99 16.34 19.45
C LEU A 592 2.90 17.17 20.35
N HIS A 593 3.01 16.79 21.61
CA HIS A 593 3.95 17.36 22.57
C HIS A 593 5.09 16.36 22.81
N ILE A 594 6.33 16.81 22.71
CA ILE A 594 7.52 15.98 22.96
C ILE A 594 8.30 16.57 24.13
N VAL A 595 8.45 15.81 25.20
CA VAL A 595 9.20 16.23 26.40
C VAL A 595 10.49 15.41 26.49
N ARG A 596 11.63 16.10 26.45
CA ARG A 596 12.97 15.49 26.58
C ARG A 596 13.55 15.69 27.98
N GLU A 597 14.59 14.92 28.31
CA GLU A 597 15.34 15.01 29.58
C GLU A 597 14.45 14.76 30.82
N VAL A 598 13.44 13.88 30.71
CA VAL A 598 12.50 13.62 31.82
C VAL A 598 13.16 12.86 32.97
N ASP A 599 14.05 11.93 32.68
CA ASP A 599 14.64 11.04 33.68
C ASP A 599 15.47 11.81 34.69
N SER A 600 16.36 12.70 34.23
CA SER A 600 17.25 13.49 35.09
C SER A 600 16.52 14.54 35.93
N VAL A 601 15.24 14.80 35.66
CA VAL A 601 14.41 15.75 36.43
C VAL A 601 13.51 15.00 37.42
N ILE A 602 12.96 13.85 37.00
CA ILE A 602 12.05 13.05 37.80
C ILE A 602 12.80 12.12 38.75
N ASP A 603 14.02 11.76 38.41
CA ASP A 603 14.93 10.92 39.20
C ASP A 603 16.38 11.40 39.02
N PRO A 604 16.75 12.55 39.63
CA PRO A 604 18.06 13.19 39.44
C PRO A 604 19.25 12.42 40.05
N GLY A 605 19.01 11.29 40.72
CA GLY A 605 20.01 10.59 41.54
C GLY A 605 20.40 11.38 42.80
N PHE A 606 21.36 10.83 43.56
CA PHE A 606 21.96 11.50 44.70
C PHE A 606 23.24 12.21 44.28
N GLN A 607 23.34 13.50 44.60
CA GLN A 607 24.54 14.32 44.42
C GLN A 607 25.33 14.40 45.72
N THR A 608 26.62 14.73 45.63
CA THR A 608 27.51 14.87 46.78
C THR A 608 27.23 16.10 47.65
N ASP A 609 26.54 17.12 47.10
CA ASP A 609 26.16 18.34 47.81
C ASP A 609 24.69 18.29 48.26
N GLU A 610 24.45 18.47 49.57
CA GLU A 610 23.11 18.49 50.17
C GLU A 610 22.24 19.65 49.66
N LEU A 611 22.84 20.82 49.40
CA LEU A 611 22.10 21.97 48.90
C LEU A 611 21.58 21.75 47.49
N ASP A 612 22.37 21.05 46.67
CA ASP A 612 21.93 20.68 45.33
C ASP A 612 20.87 19.57 45.36
N ASN A 613 20.99 18.59 46.26
CA ASN A 613 19.93 17.60 46.48
C ASN A 613 18.59 18.26 46.83
N LEU A 614 18.57 19.21 47.78
CA LEU A 614 17.35 19.95 48.14
C LEU A 614 16.76 20.71 46.95
N ARG A 615 17.60 21.39 46.15
CA ARG A 615 17.14 22.09 44.93
C ARG A 615 16.59 21.12 43.89
N HIS A 616 17.21 19.96 43.74
CA HIS A 616 16.77 18.93 42.81
C HIS A 616 15.44 18.32 43.25
N GLU A 617 15.23 18.07 44.54
CA GLU A 617 13.95 17.61 45.09
C GLU A 617 12.83 18.63 44.88
N GLU A 618 13.09 19.92 45.13
CA GLU A 618 12.10 20.97 44.94
C GLU A 618 11.68 21.12 43.46
N ARG A 619 12.67 21.07 42.55
CA ARG A 619 12.42 21.07 41.10
C ARG A 619 11.65 19.83 40.67
N ARG A 620 12.01 18.65 41.21
CA ARG A 620 11.35 17.37 40.93
C ARG A 620 9.88 17.44 41.33
N PHE A 621 9.58 17.93 42.54
CA PHE A 621 8.20 18.06 43.02
C PHE A 621 7.38 18.98 42.11
N SER A 622 7.92 20.18 41.82
CA SER A 622 7.29 21.15 40.93
C SER A 622 7.07 20.61 39.52
N ALA A 623 8.06 19.90 38.96
CA ALA A 623 7.97 19.30 37.64
C ALA A 623 6.91 18.20 37.59
N LYS A 624 6.86 17.31 38.60
CA LYS A 624 5.85 16.24 38.71
C LYS A 624 4.44 16.80 38.71
N GLU A 625 4.16 17.79 39.57
CA GLU A 625 2.84 18.40 39.69
C GLU A 625 2.39 19.03 38.36
N ARG A 626 3.26 19.81 37.72
CA ARG A 626 2.92 20.47 36.45
C ARG A 626 2.84 19.52 35.27
N LEU A 627 3.68 18.49 35.20
CA LEU A 627 3.57 17.43 34.20
C LEU A 627 2.26 16.66 34.37
N GLN A 628 1.84 16.39 35.60
CA GLN A 628 0.56 15.75 35.87
C GLN A 628 -0.61 16.65 35.47
N ALA A 629 -0.58 17.94 35.80
CA ALA A 629 -1.60 18.90 35.36
C ALA A 629 -1.66 19.00 33.83
N PHE A 630 -0.50 19.00 33.17
CA PHE A 630 -0.38 19.01 31.71
C PHE A 630 -0.96 17.74 31.09
N ALA A 631 -0.65 16.56 31.64
CA ALA A 631 -1.22 15.28 31.22
C ALA A 631 -2.75 15.24 31.38
N ARG A 632 -3.29 15.74 32.50
CA ARG A 632 -4.75 15.82 32.70
C ARG A 632 -5.42 16.71 31.65
N LYS A 633 -4.81 17.84 31.31
CA LYS A 633 -5.31 18.72 30.25
C LYS A 633 -5.31 17.99 28.90
N LEU A 634 -4.22 17.32 28.56
CA LEU A 634 -4.11 16.55 27.31
C LEU A 634 -5.12 15.41 27.22
N HIS A 635 -5.47 14.75 28.33
CA HIS A 635 -6.51 13.74 28.31
C HIS A 635 -7.90 14.33 28.05
N ALA A 636 -8.15 15.56 28.50
CA ALA A 636 -9.40 16.29 28.25
C ALA A 636 -9.49 16.87 26.82
N ASP A 637 -8.36 17.11 26.17
CA ASP A 637 -8.27 17.53 24.77
C ASP A 637 -8.22 16.27 23.87
N ASP A 638 -9.17 16.09 22.96
CA ASP A 638 -9.21 14.86 22.12
C ASP A 638 -8.14 14.82 21.02
N ASP A 639 -7.65 15.98 20.61
CA ASP A 639 -6.71 16.10 19.50
C ASP A 639 -5.25 16.34 19.96
N SER A 640 -4.87 15.92 21.16
CA SER A 640 -3.51 16.17 21.67
C SER A 640 -2.84 14.94 22.27
N TYR A 641 -1.57 14.77 21.91
CA TYR A 641 -0.74 13.61 22.25
C TYR A 641 0.56 14.04 22.93
N LEU A 642 1.15 13.19 23.75
CA LEU A 642 2.40 13.46 24.46
C LEU A 642 3.35 12.26 24.42
N ILE A 643 4.59 12.51 24.01
CA ILE A 643 5.68 11.57 24.08
C ILE A 643 6.76 12.09 25.03
N PHE A 644 7.09 11.29 26.03
CA PHE A 644 8.30 11.47 26.82
C PHE A 644 9.45 10.70 26.18
N LEU A 645 10.60 11.35 25.99
CA LEU A 645 11.83 10.68 25.56
C LEU A 645 12.76 10.50 26.76
N GLY A 646 13.14 9.26 27.03
CA GLY A 646 14.05 8.90 28.11
C GLY A 646 14.77 7.58 27.83
N SER A 647 15.32 6.98 28.88
CA SER A 647 16.15 5.78 28.84
C SER A 647 15.86 4.80 29.97
N GLN A 648 14.76 5.00 30.71
CA GLN A 648 14.42 4.18 31.87
C GLN A 648 13.46 3.04 31.50
N ASN A 649 13.42 2.02 32.36
CA ASN A 649 12.63 0.80 32.14
C ASN A 649 11.16 0.93 32.57
N ALA A 650 10.37 -0.12 32.28
CA ALA A 650 8.96 -0.17 32.64
C ALA A 650 8.72 0.01 34.15
N GLN A 651 9.62 -0.50 35.00
CA GLN A 651 9.50 -0.38 36.44
C GLN A 651 9.67 1.07 36.91
N TRP A 652 10.63 1.79 36.33
CA TRP A 652 10.82 3.21 36.59
C TRP A 652 9.57 4.01 36.19
N TRP A 653 9.01 3.77 35.01
CA TRP A 653 7.75 4.39 34.59
C TRP A 653 6.61 4.11 35.57
N ARG A 654 6.43 2.83 35.96
CA ARG A 654 5.39 2.42 36.91
C ARG A 654 5.52 3.16 38.25
N THR A 655 6.76 3.37 38.69
CA THR A 655 7.08 4.03 39.95
C THR A 655 6.81 5.53 39.88
N TYR A 656 7.19 6.19 38.79
CA TYR A 656 7.26 7.65 38.76
C TYR A 656 6.21 8.35 37.93
N LEU A 657 5.68 7.73 36.87
CA LEU A 657 4.83 8.39 35.87
C LEU A 657 3.51 7.66 35.59
N LYS A 658 3.27 6.46 36.15
CA LYS A 658 2.01 5.69 35.98
C LYS A 658 0.74 6.50 36.24
N HIS A 659 0.79 7.41 37.21
CA HIS A 659 -0.32 8.27 37.60
C HIS A 659 -0.77 9.26 36.50
N MET A 660 -0.02 9.38 35.39
CA MET A 660 -0.38 10.18 34.21
C MET A 660 -1.33 9.44 33.25
N ASN A 661 -1.69 8.19 33.54
CA ASN A 661 -2.56 7.37 32.70
C ASN A 661 -2.04 7.24 31.25
N GLY A 662 -0.76 6.91 31.11
CA GLY A 662 -0.09 6.64 29.84
C GLY A 662 0.56 5.25 29.84
N GLN A 663 1.30 4.94 28.78
CA GLN A 663 2.02 3.67 28.65
C GLN A 663 3.52 3.85 28.47
N TRP A 664 4.28 2.92 29.05
CA TRP A 664 5.69 2.78 28.76
C TRP A 664 5.90 1.96 27.49
N TRP A 665 6.92 2.31 26.72
CA TRP A 665 7.31 1.56 25.55
C TRP A 665 8.81 1.33 25.48
N LEU A 666 9.21 0.05 25.53
CA LEU A 666 10.35 -0.49 24.80
C LEU A 666 10.38 -2.04 24.75
N ASP A 667 10.74 -2.58 23.58
CA ASP A 667 11.33 -3.94 23.43
C ASP A 667 12.34 -4.05 22.26
N LYS A 668 12.69 -2.94 21.57
CA LYS A 668 13.51 -2.94 20.33
C LYS A 668 14.37 -1.68 20.18
N PRO A 669 15.52 -1.73 19.50
CA PRO A 669 16.35 -0.55 19.23
C PRO A 669 15.64 0.44 18.30
N TRP A 670 15.76 1.74 18.59
CA TRP A 670 15.21 2.82 17.77
C TRP A 670 16.09 3.10 16.58
N SER A 671 15.68 2.59 15.44
CA SER A 671 16.34 2.83 14.17
C SER A 671 15.32 2.75 13.05
N PHE A 672 15.75 3.14 11.87
CA PHE A 672 15.03 2.83 10.64
C PHE A 672 15.93 1.97 9.77
N THR A 673 15.33 1.07 8.99
CA THR A 673 16.07 0.36 7.95
C THR A 673 16.19 1.22 6.69
N VAL A 674 17.42 1.37 6.19
CA VAL A 674 17.70 2.02 4.91
C VAL A 674 17.31 1.07 3.77
N HIS A 675 16.69 1.59 2.71
CA HIS A 675 16.33 0.77 1.55
C HIS A 675 17.59 0.23 0.85
N ALA A 676 17.64 -1.08 0.57
CA ALA A 676 18.80 -1.79 0.02
C ALA A 676 19.42 -1.15 -1.24
N ARG A 677 18.63 -0.40 -2.02
CA ARG A 677 19.18 0.40 -3.16
C ARG A 677 20.19 1.49 -2.76
N HIS A 678 20.25 1.90 -1.50
CA HIS A 678 21.28 2.81 -0.97
C HIS A 678 22.45 2.07 -0.29
N LEU A 679 22.33 0.75 -0.09
CA LEU A 679 23.45 -0.12 0.31
C LEU A 679 24.31 -0.53 -0.91
N GLY A 680 23.81 -0.29 -2.13
CA GLY A 680 24.55 -0.43 -3.39
C GLY A 680 25.48 0.75 -3.72
N ILE A 681 25.98 1.50 -2.71
CA ILE A 681 27.16 2.34 -2.93
C ILE A 681 28.36 1.40 -2.81
N GLN A 682 28.87 0.98 -3.95
CA GLN A 682 30.16 0.31 -4.06
C GLN A 682 31.21 1.25 -3.46
N LEU A 683 31.65 0.96 -2.24
CA LEU A 683 32.70 1.72 -1.57
C LEU A 683 34.02 1.38 -2.28
N HIS A 684 34.38 2.17 -3.29
CA HIS A 684 35.72 2.14 -3.88
C HIS A 684 36.73 2.71 -2.86
N VAL A 685 37.22 1.87 -1.97
CA VAL A 685 38.33 2.22 -1.09
C VAL A 685 39.63 2.00 -1.87
N ARG A 686 40.24 3.10 -2.33
CA ARG A 686 41.54 3.07 -2.99
C ARG A 686 42.65 3.02 -1.92
N LEU A 687 43.08 1.81 -1.55
CA LEU A 687 44.25 1.61 -0.70
C LEU A 687 45.54 1.75 -1.54
N VAL A 688 46.23 2.89 -1.40
CA VAL A 688 47.57 3.07 -1.95
C VAL A 688 48.58 2.57 -0.93
N LEU A 689 48.97 1.30 -1.04
CA LEU A 689 50.13 0.78 -0.31
C LEU A 689 51.38 1.06 -1.14
N GLY A 690 52.21 1.99 -0.67
CA GLY A 690 53.46 2.31 -1.32
C GLY A 690 54.46 1.16 -1.19
N THR A 691 54.68 0.42 -2.26
CA THR A 691 55.87 -0.41 -2.43
C THR A 691 56.78 0.21 -3.48
N SER A 692 58.09 -0.01 -3.35
CA SER A 692 59.17 0.59 -4.13
C SER A 692 59.17 0.26 -5.64
N SER A 693 58.13 -0.42 -6.15
CA SER A 693 58.00 -0.81 -7.56
C SER A 693 56.78 -0.22 -8.29
N GLY A 694 56.00 0.67 -7.67
CA GLY A 694 54.98 1.46 -8.38
C GLY A 694 53.73 0.70 -8.87
N SER A 695 53.45 -0.48 -8.32
CA SER A 695 52.24 -1.26 -8.66
C SER A 695 51.03 -0.77 -7.87
N VAL A 696 49.96 -0.37 -8.55
CA VAL A 696 48.64 -0.10 -7.94
C VAL A 696 47.80 -1.37 -8.04
N ILE A 697 47.40 -1.94 -6.91
CA ILE A 697 46.44 -3.05 -6.86
C ILE A 697 45.07 -2.45 -6.52
N GLU A 698 44.11 -2.57 -7.43
CA GLU A 698 42.71 -2.26 -7.16
C GLU A 698 42.00 -3.52 -6.66
N VAL A 699 41.40 -3.43 -5.48
CA VAL A 699 40.55 -4.49 -4.91
C VAL A 699 39.16 -3.92 -4.72
N SER A 700 38.17 -4.58 -5.32
CA SER A 700 36.75 -4.27 -5.19
C SER A 700 36.13 -5.28 -4.23
N PHE A 701 35.46 -4.83 -3.17
CA PHE A 701 34.72 -5.71 -2.27
C PHE A 701 33.21 -5.58 -2.55
N ASN A 702 32.53 -6.72 -2.66
CA ASN A 702 31.08 -6.80 -2.46
C ASN A 702 30.84 -7.14 -0.99
N ILE A 703 30.00 -6.38 -0.30
CA ILE A 703 29.55 -6.75 1.04
C ILE A 703 28.33 -7.64 0.85
N ASP A 704 28.57 -8.92 0.60
CA ASP A 704 27.56 -9.99 0.78
C ASP A 704 28.22 -11.31 1.28
N ASP A 705 29.50 -11.30 1.69
CA ASP A 705 30.21 -12.45 2.31
C ASP A 705 30.84 -12.08 3.67
#